data_AF-A0AAN7SIX8-F1
#
_entry.id   AF-A0AAN7SIX8-F1
#
_cell.length_a   1.000
_cell.length_b   1.000
_cell.length_c   1.000
_cell.angle_alpha   90.00
_cell.angle_beta   90.00
_cell.angle_gamma   90.00
#
_symmetry.space_group_name_H-M   'P 1'
#
loop_
_entity.id
_entity.type
_entity.pdbx_description
1 polymer ?
#
loop_
_entity_poly.entity_id
_entity_poly.type
_entity_poly.pdbx_seq_one_letter_code
_entity_poly.pdbx_strand_id
1 'polypeptide(L)'
;MCKASEKRDDGLHAIFEGATCIEMHKNCRKKYTRPDSILKDIRNKDQQIKEYAHSNQQTNQNFCRSKITPFNIKEDCLICSNAASIQKENRNIKYFNRKVIYNVFTLPIKEKIITEAVGRNDKWGKVLVRANTCGDLVVAVGEEFVRVLYPDGEEFSNINQLRHHLYNRMMVKQSAASLMELSNLPLTKTATEQHSLRIYLQVKQPPLCCTTITVFLIFYSTVYVTLVLCRSESRNGCIVELCKFHYHPLLVLKKKSSKHFEIFIPESKYFELQFNDTLGHNILFEYLCDNNKLIPLVAQSQNFEVLNCSSPMAKTQTRYEMCGQGTIINIGYDVRNVFLPFIQSCYNNKTGNVLYTNHTLYGKGLHVKTYNKEVYRYETDHLPVTLYNIDDFYKIDKQKQMMEKLLKTEVEIKYFLKNQSLMCSNLSPHCDFIFPSMQRRSYYYINTSPQWQSIHSSNWKAIGKKIRKYAKRFKKTLEIYTGSFEVLTLPDYKKNEVEIYLDGSKYVPVPKYLWKIVYDRSTKEAIAVITINNPFLNNIRDNLILCSNICKQYNWNHENFTNIYKGYLYCCDVRNLQNEITTIPKFDVQGCSIHFPKKDDRLQPLLLTNKTKWSYDFYIPNGKNLDIGIRESLTFLCSPKGNAIEGENTNLTSYPCSSADTFIQKGKNVPFDNIRCKSIVKGSTITTNIRCGNNMGRIINIGYQVTRTQFLTLIQSCYDSKAANPLYTNHTVYGQAIPAFSAQSHRPPFSEEAIPYNLEANNLYKQERQKQEIAARLGSAALVNKYYPKSQFLSRGHLSPDADFVYAPMQFTTYFFVNVNPQWQSINAGNWLAIESMVRRLAGKLKAPLQVYTGSHDVLTLPDKNNNPVELYLDFQNRMPVPKYLWKIIYNTQSKEGIALIAINNPFLSYVSDDDIICPDVCDQYYWEIAAFKTIKKGYVYCCEVQELKNVVPTIPYLNIRGVLSA
;
A
#
# COMPACT_ATOMS: atom_id res chain seq x y z
N MET A 1 -29.84 24.11 42.65
CA MET A 1 -29.49 23.35 43.88
C MET A 1 -30.34 23.82 45.07
N CYS A 2 -30.54 25.13 45.30
CA CYS A 2 -31.36 25.67 46.40
C CYS A 2 -32.75 25.01 46.53
N LYS A 3 -33.58 25.06 45.48
CA LYS A 3 -34.91 24.39 45.48
C LYS A 3 -34.88 22.89 45.78
N ALA A 4 -33.78 22.20 45.47
CA ALA A 4 -33.64 20.79 45.78
C ALA A 4 -33.24 20.56 47.25
N SER A 5 -32.43 21.45 47.84
CA SER A 5 -32.14 21.45 49.27
C SER A 5 -33.34 21.87 50.12
N GLU A 6 -34.08 22.90 49.72
CA GLU A 6 -35.37 23.27 50.35
C GLU A 6 -36.34 22.10 50.37
N LYS A 7 -36.50 21.39 49.24
CA LYS A 7 -37.35 20.20 49.15
C LYS A 7 -36.88 19.01 49.99
N ARG A 8 -35.59 18.94 50.30
CA ARG A 8 -35.02 17.89 51.16
C ARG A 8 -35.00 18.30 52.63
N ASP A 9 -35.17 19.60 52.89
CA ASP A 9 -35.10 20.20 54.22
C ASP A 9 -33.80 19.78 54.94
N ASP A 10 -32.68 19.89 54.22
CA ASP A 10 -31.33 19.52 54.70
C ASP A 10 -30.48 20.74 55.11
N GLY A 11 -31.07 21.94 55.12
CA GLY A 11 -30.42 23.18 55.58
C GLY A 11 -29.33 23.74 54.65
N LEU A 12 -28.94 23.02 53.59
CA LEU A 12 -27.82 23.40 52.72
C LEU A 12 -28.16 24.52 51.71
N HIS A 13 -29.43 24.90 51.59
CA HIS A 13 -29.89 25.98 50.71
C HIS A 13 -29.26 27.31 51.11
N ALA A 14 -29.05 27.56 52.40
CA ALA A 14 -28.34 28.72 52.94
C ALA A 14 -26.87 28.79 52.48
N ILE A 15 -26.24 27.65 52.16
CA ILE A 15 -24.87 27.59 51.63
C ILE A 15 -24.86 27.82 50.12
N PHE A 16 -25.94 27.46 49.42
CA PHE A 16 -26.06 27.64 47.97
C PHE A 16 -26.54 29.05 47.59
N GLU A 17 -27.27 29.73 48.48
CA GLU A 17 -27.63 31.13 48.30
C GLU A 17 -26.38 32.03 48.42
N GLY A 18 -26.08 32.76 47.34
CA GLY A 18 -24.96 33.70 47.29
C GLY A 18 -23.59 33.10 46.97
N ALA A 19 -23.37 31.79 47.13
CA ALA A 19 -22.10 31.15 46.82
C ALA A 19 -21.85 30.97 45.30
N THR A 20 -20.65 31.31 44.85
CA THR A 20 -20.21 31.11 43.45
C THR A 20 -19.43 29.81 43.26
N CYS A 21 -18.62 29.43 44.25
CA CYS A 21 -17.87 28.18 44.29
C CYS A 21 -18.11 27.46 45.61
N ILE A 22 -18.31 26.15 45.55
CA ILE A 22 -18.46 25.29 46.73
C ILE A 22 -17.65 24.01 46.58
N GLU A 23 -17.17 23.46 47.69
CA GLU A 23 -16.51 22.17 47.72
C GLU A 23 -17.52 21.06 47.96
N MET A 24 -17.57 20.06 47.06
CA MET A 24 -18.54 18.97 47.18
C MET A 24 -17.98 17.63 46.71
N HIS A 25 -18.51 16.55 47.28
CA HIS A 25 -18.31 15.20 46.78
C HIS A 25 -19.02 15.00 45.43
N LYS A 26 -18.31 14.42 44.45
CA LYS A 26 -18.87 14.10 43.11
C LYS A 26 -20.15 13.27 43.16
N ASN A 27 -20.28 12.37 44.15
CA ASN A 27 -21.47 11.54 44.33
C ASN A 27 -22.63 12.31 44.98
N CYS A 28 -22.35 13.23 45.91
CA CYS A 28 -23.37 14.07 46.53
C CYS A 28 -24.00 15.03 45.51
N ARG A 29 -23.21 15.58 44.57
CA ARG A 29 -23.72 16.44 43.49
C ARG A 29 -24.85 15.80 42.69
N LYS A 30 -24.68 14.53 42.31
CA LYS A 30 -25.66 13.80 41.48
C LYS A 30 -27.01 13.65 42.18
N LYS A 31 -27.05 13.59 43.52
CA LYS A 31 -28.28 13.48 44.31
C LYS A 31 -29.17 14.74 44.20
N TYR A 32 -28.60 15.92 43.90
CA TYR A 32 -29.35 17.17 43.69
C TYR A 32 -29.85 17.38 42.25
N THR A 33 -29.52 16.47 41.33
CA THR A 33 -29.87 16.59 39.89
C THR A 33 -30.98 15.65 39.43
N ARG A 34 -31.33 14.63 40.24
CA ARG A 34 -32.28 13.57 39.86
C ARG A 34 -33.57 13.68 40.67
N PRO A 35 -34.75 13.86 40.03
CA PRO A 35 -36.04 13.91 40.72
C PRO A 35 -36.30 12.69 41.62
N ASP A 36 -35.95 11.49 41.16
CA ASP A 36 -36.14 10.24 41.92
C ASP A 36 -35.28 10.18 43.18
N SER A 37 -34.09 10.79 43.18
CA SER A 37 -33.22 10.84 44.38
C SER A 37 -33.74 11.83 45.41
N ILE A 38 -34.33 12.94 44.97
CA ILE A 38 -34.99 13.92 45.84
C ILE A 38 -36.27 13.32 46.42
N LEU A 39 -37.09 12.66 45.60
CA LEU A 39 -38.30 11.97 46.04
C LEU A 39 -38.01 10.80 46.98
N LYS A 40 -36.92 10.06 46.77
CA LYS A 40 -36.50 8.98 47.67
C LYS A 40 -36.12 9.51 49.06
N ASP A 41 -35.42 10.64 49.13
CA ASP A 41 -35.02 11.20 50.42
C ASP A 41 -36.20 11.88 51.15
N ILE A 42 -37.18 12.43 50.41
CA ILE A 42 -38.47 12.86 50.97
C ILE A 42 -39.25 11.66 51.53
N ARG A 43 -39.36 10.56 50.78
CA ARG A 43 -40.03 9.32 51.24
C ARG A 43 -39.33 8.69 52.44
N ASN A 44 -38.00 8.76 52.50
CA ASN A 44 -37.22 8.26 53.64
C ASN A 44 -37.41 9.13 54.89
N LYS A 45 -37.61 10.46 54.75
CA LYS A 45 -38.02 11.34 55.87
C LYS A 45 -39.43 10.97 56.37
N ASP A 46 -40.37 10.70 55.46
CA ASP A 46 -41.72 10.24 55.82
C ASP A 46 -41.74 8.83 56.44
N GLN A 47 -40.74 7.99 56.15
CA GLN A 47 -40.55 6.67 56.79
C GLN A 47 -39.81 6.76 58.13
N GLN A 48 -38.85 7.68 58.30
CA GLN A 48 -38.17 7.91 59.59
C GLN A 48 -39.08 8.54 60.65
N ILE A 49 -40.18 9.20 60.26
CA ILE A 49 -41.22 9.69 61.18
C ILE A 49 -42.21 8.58 61.59
N LYS A 50 -42.20 7.41 60.92
CA LYS A 50 -43.09 6.27 61.22
C LYS A 50 -42.43 5.10 61.98
N GLU A 51 -41.12 5.15 62.24
CA GLU A 51 -40.38 4.13 63.01
C GLU A 51 -39.51 4.73 64.13
N TYR A 52 -40.02 5.74 64.84
CA TYR A 52 -39.49 6.16 66.16
C TYR A 52 -40.44 5.77 67.28
N ALA A 53 -40.77 4.48 67.34
CA ALA A 53 -41.42 3.88 68.49
C ALA A 53 -41.10 2.38 68.57
N HIS A 54 -39.82 2.02 68.74
CA HIS A 54 -39.32 1.01 69.69
C HIS A 54 -37.89 0.56 69.33
N SER A 55 -37.01 0.71 70.33
CA SER A 55 -35.70 0.07 70.54
C SER A 55 -34.61 0.15 69.47
N ASN A 56 -33.67 1.07 69.74
CA ASN A 56 -32.21 0.90 69.78
C ASN A 56 -31.62 -0.43 69.25
N GLN A 57 -30.93 -0.35 68.10
CA GLN A 57 -29.56 -0.87 67.97
C GLN A 57 -28.84 -0.21 66.78
N GLN A 58 -27.69 0.40 67.07
CA GLN A 58 -26.79 1.04 66.12
C GLN A 58 -26.20 0.00 65.16
N THR A 59 -26.28 0.27 63.84
CA THR A 59 -25.26 -0.22 62.90
C THR A 59 -24.74 0.93 62.05
N ASN A 60 -23.44 1.20 62.24
CA ASN A 60 -22.62 2.08 61.43
C ASN A 60 -22.67 1.67 59.94
N GLN A 61 -23.04 2.58 59.05
CA GLN A 61 -22.74 2.44 57.62
C GLN A 61 -21.95 3.65 57.09
N ASN A 62 -20.63 3.48 57.15
CA ASN A 62 -19.59 3.90 56.22
C ASN A 62 -19.81 5.17 55.37
N PHE A 63 -19.04 6.20 55.75
CA PHE A 63 -18.80 7.45 55.03
C PHE A 63 -18.27 7.22 53.59
N CYS A 64 -18.76 8.05 52.67
CA CYS A 64 -18.40 8.06 51.25
C CYS A 64 -16.90 8.37 51.02
N ARG A 65 -16.13 7.41 50.47
CA ARG A 65 -14.75 7.61 49.96
C ARG A 65 -14.69 8.32 48.60
N SER A 66 -15.41 9.41 48.40
CA SER A 66 -15.35 10.17 47.13
C SER A 66 -14.55 11.45 47.29
N LYS A 67 -13.70 11.77 46.31
CA LYS A 67 -12.84 12.97 46.32
C LYS A 67 -13.70 14.25 46.39
N ILE A 68 -13.37 15.16 47.33
CA ILE A 68 -13.92 16.51 47.41
C ILE A 68 -13.27 17.34 46.28
N THR A 69 -14.08 18.04 45.50
CA THR A 69 -13.58 18.91 44.43
C THR A 69 -14.36 20.24 44.42
N PRO A 70 -13.69 21.38 44.17
CA PRO A 70 -14.38 22.65 43.98
C PRO A 70 -15.26 22.62 42.73
N PHE A 71 -16.43 23.25 42.81
CA PHE A 71 -17.45 23.31 41.76
C PHE A 71 -18.03 24.72 41.66
N ASN A 72 -17.93 25.34 40.49
CA ASN A 72 -18.49 26.68 40.24
C ASN A 72 -19.96 26.56 39.83
N ILE A 73 -20.87 27.03 40.67
CA ILE A 73 -22.32 26.89 40.48
C ILE A 73 -22.81 27.66 39.24
N LYS A 74 -22.09 28.71 38.83
CA LYS A 74 -22.46 29.56 37.68
C LYS A 74 -21.86 29.11 36.36
N GLU A 75 -20.64 28.55 36.40
CA GLU A 75 -19.87 28.27 35.19
C GLU A 75 -19.81 26.78 34.86
N ASP A 76 -19.93 25.88 35.85
CA ASP A 76 -19.81 24.44 35.61
C ASP A 76 -21.18 23.76 35.43
N CYS A 77 -21.26 22.84 34.47
CA CYS A 77 -22.47 22.04 34.28
C CYS A 77 -22.69 21.07 35.46
N LEU A 78 -23.85 21.17 36.11
CA LEU A 78 -24.25 20.34 37.27
C LEU A 78 -24.21 18.82 37.02
N ILE A 79 -24.33 18.39 35.77
CA ILE A 79 -24.33 16.97 35.38
C ILE A 79 -22.89 16.48 35.17
N CYS A 80 -22.09 17.17 34.35
CA CYS A 80 -20.77 16.70 33.92
C CYS A 80 -19.56 17.40 34.57
N SER A 81 -19.74 18.52 35.26
CA SER A 81 -18.69 19.42 35.82
C SER A 81 -17.74 20.04 34.80
N ASN A 82 -18.10 20.08 33.52
CA ASN A 82 -17.34 20.86 32.55
C ASN A 82 -17.86 22.30 32.53
N ALA A 83 -16.96 23.26 32.42
CA ALA A 83 -17.28 24.67 32.25
C ALA A 83 -18.14 24.88 30.98
N ALA A 84 -19.31 25.49 31.15
CA ALA A 84 -20.23 25.85 30.09
C ALA A 84 -19.76 27.15 29.44
N SER A 85 -19.22 27.09 28.22
CA SER A 85 -18.86 28.27 27.44
C SER A 85 -20.13 28.96 26.92
N ILE A 86 -20.54 30.05 27.58
CA ILE A 86 -21.66 30.90 27.14
C ILE A 86 -21.12 31.93 26.16
N GLN A 87 -21.28 31.70 24.85
CA GLN A 87 -21.34 32.81 23.89
C GLN A 87 -22.75 33.41 23.94
N LYS A 88 -22.85 34.63 24.45
CA LYS A 88 -24.06 35.45 24.52
C LYS A 88 -24.47 35.91 23.11
N GLU A 89 -25.65 35.51 22.64
CA GLU A 89 -26.41 36.31 21.68
C GLU A 89 -27.68 36.84 22.35
N ASN A 90 -27.68 38.14 22.63
CA ASN A 90 -28.86 38.90 23.03
C ASN A 90 -29.84 38.98 21.86
N ARG A 91 -31.03 38.40 21.97
CA ARG A 91 -32.19 38.86 21.19
C ARG A 91 -33.43 38.98 22.07
N ASN A 92 -33.86 40.23 22.23
CA ASN A 92 -35.09 40.68 22.86
C ASN A 92 -36.31 39.93 22.31
N ILE A 93 -37.02 39.21 23.18
CA ILE A 93 -38.32 38.61 22.86
C ILE A 93 -39.38 39.72 22.98
N LYS A 94 -39.89 40.19 21.85
CA LYS A 94 -41.13 40.98 21.80
C LYS A 94 -42.32 40.03 21.95
N TYR A 95 -43.14 40.26 22.97
CA TYR A 95 -44.48 39.70 23.07
C TYR A 95 -45.33 40.21 21.90
N PHE A 96 -45.91 39.31 21.11
CA PHE A 96 -46.97 39.63 20.16
C PHE A 96 -48.25 38.89 20.52
N ASN A 97 -49.34 39.66 20.54
CA ASN A 97 -50.68 39.31 20.96
C ASN A 97 -51.30 38.17 20.15
N ARG A 98 -52.13 37.36 20.82
CA ARG A 98 -52.98 36.32 20.22
C ARG A 98 -54.05 36.93 19.30
N LYS A 99 -54.28 36.29 18.14
CA LYS A 99 -55.56 36.04 17.42
C LYS A 99 -55.20 35.22 16.16
N VAL A 100 -55.87 34.16 15.72
CA VAL A 100 -57.31 33.90 15.53
C VAL A 100 -57.58 32.39 15.69
N ILE A 101 -58.74 32.01 16.23
CA ILE A 101 -59.21 30.61 16.28
C ILE A 101 -59.68 30.23 14.86
N TYR A 102 -59.10 29.17 14.28
CA TYR A 102 -59.65 28.50 13.10
C TYR A 102 -60.40 27.25 13.54
N ASN A 103 -61.65 27.10 13.08
CA ASN A 103 -62.41 25.87 13.25
C ASN A 103 -61.75 24.74 12.43
N VAL A 104 -61.33 23.68 13.11
CA VAL A 104 -60.83 22.45 12.49
C VAL A 104 -61.93 21.40 12.55
N PHE A 105 -62.37 20.91 11.40
CA PHE A 105 -63.20 19.71 11.32
C PHE A 105 -62.30 18.47 11.49
N THR A 106 -62.46 17.73 12.58
CA THR A 106 -61.88 16.40 12.77
C THR A 106 -62.83 15.33 12.24
N LEU A 107 -62.41 14.55 11.24
CA LEU A 107 -63.04 13.26 10.93
C LEU A 107 -62.68 12.24 12.03
N PRO A 108 -63.65 11.53 12.64
CA PRO A 108 -63.37 10.63 13.76
C PRO A 108 -62.76 9.31 13.27
N ILE A 109 -61.44 9.18 13.45
CA ILE A 109 -60.60 7.98 13.19
C ILE A 109 -61.21 6.68 13.77
N LYS A 110 -62.01 6.78 14.84
CA LYS A 110 -62.65 5.63 15.51
C LYS A 110 -63.56 4.84 14.58
N GLU A 111 -64.39 5.51 13.79
CA GLU A 111 -65.36 4.85 12.92
C GLU A 111 -64.65 4.09 11.80
N LYS A 112 -63.63 4.68 11.18
CA LYS A 112 -62.83 4.05 10.12
C LYS A 112 -62.09 2.79 10.58
N ILE A 113 -61.53 2.82 11.80
CA ILE A 113 -60.84 1.66 12.38
C ILE A 113 -61.82 0.53 12.69
N ILE A 114 -63.02 0.85 13.21
CA ILE A 114 -64.04 -0.15 13.50
C ILE A 114 -64.58 -0.76 12.20
N THR A 115 -64.83 0.03 11.16
CA THR A 115 -65.28 -0.46 9.86
C THR A 115 -64.27 -1.42 9.22
N GLU A 116 -62.97 -1.08 9.26
CA GLU A 116 -61.91 -1.96 8.75
C GLU A 116 -61.73 -3.22 9.62
N ALA A 117 -61.88 -3.12 10.93
CA ALA A 117 -61.81 -4.27 11.83
C ALA A 117 -62.98 -5.26 11.63
N VAL A 118 -64.19 -4.75 11.39
CA VAL A 118 -65.37 -5.57 11.05
C VAL A 118 -65.21 -6.22 9.68
N GLY A 119 -64.62 -5.51 8.70
CA GLY A 119 -64.37 -6.03 7.36
C GLY A 119 -63.36 -7.18 7.27
N ARG A 120 -62.43 -7.28 8.23
CA ARG A 120 -61.38 -8.32 8.22
C ARG A 120 -61.82 -9.69 8.72
N ASN A 121 -62.82 -9.74 9.61
CA ASN A 121 -63.36 -10.97 10.22
C ASN A 121 -62.29 -11.98 10.74
N ASP A 122 -61.09 -11.50 11.11
CA ASP A 122 -59.99 -12.29 11.62
C ASP A 122 -59.91 -12.22 13.17
N LYS A 123 -58.99 -12.98 13.79
CA LYS A 123 -58.83 -13.02 15.26
C LYS A 123 -58.55 -11.63 15.87
N TRP A 124 -57.94 -10.72 15.11
CA TRP A 124 -57.59 -9.36 15.54
C TRP A 124 -58.78 -8.41 15.41
N GLY A 125 -59.55 -8.51 14.31
CA GLY A 125 -60.79 -7.76 14.10
C GLY A 125 -61.80 -7.99 15.22
N LYS A 126 -61.96 -9.24 15.69
CA LYS A 126 -62.87 -9.59 16.80
C LYS A 126 -62.47 -9.01 18.16
N VAL A 127 -61.18 -8.76 18.39
CA VAL A 127 -60.66 -8.15 19.63
C VAL A 127 -60.85 -6.62 19.58
N LEU A 128 -60.61 -6.00 18.43
CA LEU A 128 -60.71 -4.55 18.22
C LEU A 128 -62.15 -4.00 18.39
N VAL A 129 -63.17 -4.81 18.08
CA VAL A 129 -64.60 -4.43 18.20
C VAL A 129 -65.06 -4.32 19.66
N ARG A 130 -64.35 -4.93 20.62
CA ARG A 130 -64.75 -4.96 22.05
C ARG A 130 -64.17 -3.82 22.90
N ALA A 131 -63.31 -2.97 22.33
CA ALA A 131 -62.62 -1.91 23.06
C ALA A 131 -63.43 -0.60 23.06
N ASN A 132 -63.76 -0.09 24.24
CA ASN A 132 -64.57 1.13 24.39
C ASN A 132 -63.72 2.42 24.30
N THR A 133 -62.43 2.36 24.66
CA THR A 133 -61.48 3.48 24.57
C THR A 133 -60.16 3.09 23.87
N CYS A 134 -59.41 4.08 23.35
CA CYS A 134 -58.07 3.83 22.78
C CYS A 134 -57.07 3.24 23.78
N GLY A 135 -57.26 3.46 25.08
CA GLY A 135 -56.41 2.86 26.13
C GLY A 135 -56.64 1.35 26.24
N ASP A 136 -57.91 0.92 26.21
CA ASP A 136 -58.30 -0.49 26.28
C ASP A 136 -57.79 -1.29 25.06
N LEU A 137 -57.75 -0.64 23.89
CA LEU A 137 -57.23 -1.21 22.64
C LEU A 137 -55.74 -1.58 22.76
N VAL A 138 -54.93 -0.71 23.36
CA VAL A 138 -53.47 -0.92 23.49
C VAL A 138 -53.16 -1.99 24.53
N VAL A 139 -53.96 -2.07 25.59
CA VAL A 139 -53.81 -3.09 26.64
C VAL A 139 -54.15 -4.49 26.10
N ALA A 140 -55.24 -4.63 25.34
CA ALA A 140 -55.65 -5.90 24.76
C ALA A 140 -54.68 -6.43 23.68
N VAL A 141 -54.14 -5.54 22.83
CA VAL A 141 -53.15 -5.91 21.80
C VAL A 141 -51.78 -6.24 22.42
N GLY A 142 -51.43 -5.58 23.53
CA GLY A 142 -50.15 -5.79 24.22
C GLY A 142 -50.00 -7.18 24.83
N GLU A 143 -51.04 -7.73 25.45
CA GLU A 143 -51.01 -9.10 25.99
C GLU A 143 -50.80 -10.14 24.88
N GLU A 144 -51.54 -9.99 23.78
CA GLU A 144 -51.48 -10.92 22.64
C GLU A 144 -50.13 -10.83 21.91
N PHE A 145 -49.55 -9.64 21.79
CA PHE A 145 -48.22 -9.43 21.22
C PHE A 145 -47.13 -10.10 22.05
N VAL A 146 -47.14 -9.93 23.38
CA VAL A 146 -46.12 -10.56 24.23
C VAL A 146 -46.28 -12.07 24.24
N ARG A 147 -47.50 -12.60 24.15
CA ARG A 147 -47.78 -14.04 24.08
C ARG A 147 -47.13 -14.70 22.86
N VAL A 148 -47.23 -14.11 21.67
CA VAL A 148 -46.69 -14.69 20.42
C VAL A 148 -45.17 -14.59 20.27
N LEU A 149 -44.47 -13.86 21.16
CA LEU A 149 -43.01 -13.81 21.18
C LEU A 149 -42.36 -15.05 21.80
N TYR A 150 -43.14 -15.90 22.46
CA TYR A 150 -42.66 -17.10 23.15
C TYR A 150 -43.03 -18.38 22.37
N PRO A 151 -42.19 -19.43 22.40
CA PRO A 151 -42.49 -20.72 21.78
C PRO A 151 -43.79 -21.30 22.30
N ASP A 152 -44.57 -21.95 21.43
CA ASP A 152 -45.89 -22.52 21.74
C ASP A 152 -46.93 -21.46 22.15
N GLY A 153 -46.58 -20.17 22.01
CA GLY A 153 -47.36 -19.04 22.48
C GLY A 153 -48.76 -19.00 21.92
N GLU A 154 -48.95 -19.36 20.64
CA GLU A 154 -50.22 -19.34 19.92
C GLU A 154 -51.28 -20.33 20.45
N GLU A 155 -50.87 -21.38 21.18
CA GLU A 155 -51.76 -22.47 21.65
C GLU A 155 -52.52 -22.14 22.95
N PHE A 156 -52.14 -21.08 23.67
CA PHE A 156 -52.71 -20.74 24.98
C PHE A 156 -53.60 -19.49 24.94
N SER A 157 -54.74 -19.50 25.63
CA SER A 157 -55.70 -18.39 25.56
C SER A 157 -55.25 -17.09 26.22
N ASN A 158 -54.23 -17.13 27.09
CA ASN A 158 -53.66 -15.97 27.77
C ASN A 158 -52.22 -16.22 28.22
N ILE A 159 -51.49 -15.13 28.50
CA ILE A 159 -50.06 -15.19 28.83
C ILE A 159 -49.75 -15.89 30.16
N ASN A 160 -50.69 -15.90 31.12
CA ASN A 160 -50.51 -16.59 32.39
C ASN A 160 -50.54 -18.12 32.23
N GLN A 161 -51.40 -18.64 31.33
CA GLN A 161 -51.42 -20.07 31.00
C GLN A 161 -50.11 -20.51 30.33
N LEU A 162 -49.60 -19.73 29.39
CA LEU A 162 -48.28 -19.95 28.78
C LEU A 162 -47.16 -19.91 29.82
N ARG A 163 -47.18 -18.90 30.70
CA ARG A 163 -46.20 -18.77 31.81
C ARG A 163 -46.20 -20.00 32.72
N HIS A 164 -47.38 -20.53 33.06
CA HIS A 164 -47.52 -21.72 33.89
C HIS A 164 -47.03 -22.98 33.18
N HIS A 165 -47.36 -23.14 31.88
CA HIS A 165 -46.88 -24.25 31.07
C HIS A 165 -45.35 -24.28 30.96
N LEU A 166 -44.73 -23.14 30.63
CA LEU A 166 -43.27 -23.01 30.55
C LEU A 166 -42.59 -23.25 31.90
N TYR A 167 -43.21 -22.78 33.00
CA TYR A 167 -42.73 -23.07 34.36
C TYR A 167 -42.73 -24.57 34.65
N ASN A 168 -43.85 -25.27 34.40
CA ASN A 168 -43.94 -26.71 34.65
C ASN A 168 -42.96 -27.51 33.77
N ARG A 169 -42.79 -27.14 32.50
CA ARG A 169 -41.83 -27.77 31.59
C ARG A 169 -40.38 -27.59 32.05
N MET A 170 -40.06 -26.46 32.67
CA MET A 170 -38.74 -26.23 33.29
C MET A 170 -38.55 -27.05 34.57
N MET A 171 -39.61 -27.20 35.39
CA MET A 171 -39.57 -27.99 36.63
C MET A 171 -39.38 -29.50 36.37
N VAL A 172 -39.89 -30.04 35.26
CA VAL A 172 -39.72 -31.46 34.88
C VAL A 172 -38.27 -31.79 34.45
N LYS A 173 -37.46 -30.78 34.09
CA LYS A 173 -36.10 -30.97 33.54
C LYS A 173 -34.95 -30.75 34.53
N GLN A 174 -35.20 -30.44 35.81
CA GLN A 174 -34.14 -30.17 36.79
C GLN A 174 -34.08 -31.22 37.92
N SER A 175 -32.88 -31.69 38.25
CA SER A 175 -32.59 -32.37 39.51
C SER A 175 -32.46 -31.34 40.64
N ALA A 176 -32.73 -31.76 41.88
CA ALA A 176 -33.05 -30.93 43.05
C ALA A 176 -31.94 -29.95 43.56
N ALA A 177 -30.93 -29.59 42.76
CA ALA A 177 -29.79 -28.78 43.19
C ALA A 177 -29.41 -27.58 42.27
N SER A 178 -30.22 -27.18 41.28
CA SER A 178 -29.92 -26.00 40.43
C SER A 178 -30.81 -24.78 40.73
N LEU A 179 -30.19 -23.60 40.87
CA LEU A 179 -30.87 -22.29 40.98
C LEU A 179 -31.66 -21.97 39.71
N MET A 180 -32.95 -21.65 39.86
CA MET A 180 -33.88 -21.35 38.76
C MET A 180 -33.78 -19.89 38.31
N GLU A 181 -33.55 -19.64 37.00
CA GLU A 181 -33.61 -18.29 36.42
C GLU A 181 -35.04 -17.94 35.98
N LEU A 182 -35.78 -17.27 36.87
CA LEU A 182 -37.16 -16.80 36.64
C LEU A 182 -37.31 -15.74 35.52
N SER A 183 -36.20 -15.18 35.02
CA SER A 183 -36.16 -14.20 33.92
C SER A 183 -36.58 -14.77 32.57
N ASN A 184 -36.58 -16.09 32.41
CA ASN A 184 -36.92 -16.75 31.14
C ASN A 184 -38.43 -17.00 30.96
N LEU A 185 -39.25 -16.66 31.97
CA LEU A 185 -40.71 -16.80 31.90
C LEU A 185 -41.39 -15.51 31.41
N PRO A 186 -42.40 -15.58 30.52
CA PRO A 186 -43.13 -14.41 30.04
C PRO A 186 -43.80 -13.65 31.19
N LEU A 187 -43.87 -12.31 31.12
CA LEU A 187 -44.49 -11.48 32.16
C LEU A 187 -45.92 -11.95 32.51
N THR A 188 -46.37 -11.68 33.74
CA THR A 188 -47.78 -11.93 34.08
C THR A 188 -48.68 -11.01 33.25
N LYS A 189 -49.93 -11.43 33.05
CA LYS A 189 -50.97 -10.66 32.35
C LYS A 189 -51.02 -9.21 32.84
N THR A 190 -51.16 -9.03 34.16
CA THR A 190 -51.23 -7.70 34.79
C THR A 190 -49.97 -6.86 34.57
N ALA A 191 -48.78 -7.47 34.58
CA ALA A 191 -47.54 -6.75 34.30
C ALA A 191 -47.43 -6.34 32.82
N THR A 192 -47.94 -7.16 31.91
CA THR A 192 -47.98 -6.90 30.46
C THR A 192 -48.96 -5.78 30.12
N GLU A 193 -50.13 -5.79 30.74
CA GLU A 193 -51.15 -4.74 30.63
C GLU A 193 -50.62 -3.40 31.15
N GLN A 194 -49.99 -3.38 32.32
CA GLN A 194 -49.38 -2.17 32.88
C GLN A 194 -48.21 -1.66 32.05
N HIS A 195 -47.38 -2.56 31.50
CA HIS A 195 -46.28 -2.17 30.62
C HIS A 195 -46.79 -1.51 29.34
N SER A 196 -47.79 -2.12 28.70
CA SER A 196 -48.40 -1.61 27.46
C SER A 196 -49.10 -0.26 27.69
N LEU A 197 -49.83 -0.13 28.80
CA LEU A 197 -50.47 1.12 29.21
C LEU A 197 -49.43 2.21 29.53
N ARG A 198 -48.33 1.86 30.19
CA ARG A 198 -47.25 2.81 30.51
C ARG A 198 -46.56 3.32 29.25
N ILE A 199 -46.28 2.46 28.28
CA ILE A 199 -45.75 2.86 26.97
C ILE A 199 -46.73 3.81 26.28
N TYR A 200 -48.02 3.48 26.24
CA TYR A 200 -49.05 4.34 25.68
C TYR A 200 -49.10 5.74 26.35
N LEU A 201 -49.06 5.78 27.68
CA LEU A 201 -49.10 7.03 28.44
C LEU A 201 -47.81 7.86 28.31
N GLN A 202 -46.65 7.21 28.18
CA GLN A 202 -45.37 7.89 27.93
C GLN A 202 -45.31 8.55 26.55
N VAL A 203 -45.99 7.96 25.56
CA VAL A 203 -46.10 8.53 24.21
C VAL A 203 -47.10 9.70 24.16
N LYS A 204 -48.02 9.81 25.14
CA LYS A 204 -49.11 10.80 25.15
C LYS A 204 -48.77 12.18 25.75
N GLN A 205 -47.58 12.42 26.29
CA GLN A 205 -47.19 13.73 26.84
C GLN A 205 -46.27 14.52 25.89
N PRO A 206 -46.71 15.67 25.35
CA PRO A 206 -45.80 16.71 24.85
C PRO A 206 -45.99 18.05 25.61
N PRO A 207 -45.07 19.01 25.43
CA PRO A 207 -45.57 20.30 24.99
C PRO A 207 -44.75 20.75 23.78
N LEU A 208 -45.32 20.60 22.59
CA LEU A 208 -45.11 21.43 21.40
C LEU A 208 -45.98 20.83 20.28
N CYS A 209 -46.78 21.68 19.65
CA CYS A 209 -47.78 21.36 18.64
C CYS A 209 -47.26 20.41 17.55
N CYS A 210 -47.87 19.23 17.45
CA CYS A 210 -48.13 18.47 16.21
C CYS A 210 -49.06 17.30 16.57
N THR A 211 -50.36 17.50 16.41
CA THR A 211 -51.33 16.41 16.31
C THR A 211 -51.12 15.68 14.99
N THR A 212 -50.53 14.48 15.01
CA THR A 212 -50.90 13.25 14.27
C THR A 212 -49.84 12.19 14.60
N ILE A 213 -50.02 11.43 15.69
CA ILE A 213 -49.21 10.23 15.96
C ILE A 213 -50.03 9.03 15.45
N THR A 214 -49.56 8.52 14.32
CA THR A 214 -50.05 7.32 13.64
C THR A 214 -49.75 6.07 14.47
N VAL A 215 -50.79 5.26 14.66
CA VAL A 215 -50.69 3.86 15.09
C VAL A 215 -49.95 3.09 13.98
N PHE A 216 -48.63 3.02 14.06
CA PHE A 216 -47.77 2.20 13.20
C PHE A 216 -47.23 1.05 14.02
N LEU A 217 -47.97 -0.05 14.08
CA LEU A 217 -47.48 -1.41 14.37
C LEU A 217 -48.68 -2.34 14.13
N ILE A 218 -48.85 -2.76 12.88
CA ILE A 218 -49.53 -3.97 12.31
C ILE A 218 -49.85 -3.62 10.85
N PHE A 219 -48.83 -3.59 9.99
CA PHE A 219 -49.01 -3.77 8.55
C PHE A 219 -47.72 -4.38 8.00
N TYR A 220 -47.75 -5.68 7.73
CA TYR A 220 -46.81 -6.29 6.79
C TYR A 220 -47.16 -5.74 5.40
N SER A 221 -46.54 -4.61 5.05
CA SER A 221 -46.22 -4.16 3.69
C SER A 221 -45.45 -2.85 3.81
N THR A 222 -44.26 -2.85 3.24
CA THR A 222 -43.21 -1.84 3.35
C THR A 222 -43.65 -0.50 2.77
N VAL A 223 -43.96 0.49 3.62
CA VAL A 223 -43.95 1.92 3.26
C VAL A 223 -43.30 2.69 4.41
N TYR A 224 -42.04 3.12 4.22
CA TYR A 224 -41.30 3.97 5.17
C TYR A 224 -41.40 5.43 4.74
N VAL A 225 -42.08 6.25 5.55
CA VAL A 225 -42.22 7.70 5.33
C VAL A 225 -41.02 8.41 5.95
N THR A 226 -40.33 9.25 5.15
CA THR A 226 -39.11 9.98 5.56
C THR A 226 -39.38 11.48 5.69
N LEU A 227 -39.49 11.98 6.93
CA LEU A 227 -39.66 13.41 7.21
C LEU A 227 -38.39 14.23 6.88
N VAL A 228 -38.46 15.04 5.83
CA VAL A 228 -37.56 16.18 5.57
C VAL A 228 -38.15 17.41 6.27
N LEU A 229 -37.42 17.96 7.24
CA LEU A 229 -37.83 19.17 7.95
C LEU A 229 -37.46 20.41 7.10
N CYS A 230 -38.36 20.84 6.22
CA CYS A 230 -38.33 22.23 5.76
C CYS A 230 -38.92 23.10 6.89
N ARG A 231 -38.13 24.03 7.46
CA ARG A 231 -38.67 25.03 8.38
C ARG A 231 -39.59 25.95 7.58
N SER A 232 -40.90 25.81 7.73
CA SER A 232 -41.89 26.61 7.01
C SER A 232 -41.96 28.09 7.46
N GLU A 233 -41.14 28.52 8.42
CA GLU A 233 -41.20 29.88 9.00
C GLU A 233 -39.94 30.74 8.80
N SER A 234 -38.89 30.24 8.13
CA SER A 234 -37.74 31.08 7.75
C SER A 234 -37.56 31.09 6.25
N ARG A 235 -37.55 32.29 5.63
CA ARG A 235 -37.37 32.56 4.19
C ARG A 235 -36.07 32.00 3.54
N ASN A 236 -35.31 31.12 4.20
CA ASN A 236 -33.90 30.87 3.88
C ASN A 236 -33.49 29.43 3.49
N GLY A 237 -34.37 28.43 3.42
CA GLY A 237 -34.01 27.12 2.82
C GLY A 237 -34.55 25.86 3.50
N CYS A 238 -34.32 24.71 2.86
CA CYS A 238 -34.58 23.37 3.38
C CYS A 238 -33.26 22.66 3.72
N ILE A 239 -33.17 22.05 4.91
CA ILE A 239 -32.02 21.23 5.31
C ILE A 239 -32.32 19.77 4.96
N VAL A 240 -31.48 19.17 4.11
CA VAL A 240 -31.59 17.76 3.71
C VAL A 240 -30.58 16.92 4.48
N GLU A 241 -31.05 15.87 5.15
CA GLU A 241 -30.22 14.87 5.83
C GLU A 241 -30.00 13.66 4.94
N LEU A 242 -28.75 13.43 4.51
CA LEU A 242 -28.41 12.34 3.60
C LEU A 242 -28.65 10.95 4.23
N CYS A 243 -28.56 10.79 5.54
CA CYS A 243 -28.69 9.48 6.19
C CYS A 243 -30.11 8.92 6.25
N LYS A 244 -31.12 9.68 5.79
CA LYS A 244 -32.55 9.33 5.96
C LYS A 244 -33.20 8.70 4.74
N PHE A 245 -32.61 8.83 3.55
CA PHE A 245 -33.11 8.10 2.37
C PHE A 245 -32.82 6.61 2.55
N HIS A 246 -33.65 5.70 2.05
CA HIS A 246 -33.38 4.25 2.12
C HIS A 246 -32.82 3.70 0.80
N TYR A 247 -33.15 4.35 -0.32
CA TYR A 247 -32.82 3.93 -1.68
C TYR A 247 -31.94 4.94 -2.46
N HIS A 248 -31.54 6.03 -1.80
CA HIS A 248 -30.75 7.20 -2.24
C HIS A 248 -30.55 7.38 -3.76
N PRO A 249 -31.19 8.41 -4.37
CA PRO A 249 -30.82 8.82 -5.72
C PRO A 249 -29.41 9.43 -5.76
N LEU A 250 -28.72 9.32 -6.90
CA LEU A 250 -27.45 10.02 -7.14
C LEU A 250 -27.76 11.51 -7.35
N LEU A 251 -27.16 12.38 -6.55
CA LEU A 251 -27.29 13.83 -6.73
C LEU A 251 -26.30 14.29 -7.81
N VAL A 252 -26.82 14.95 -8.85
CA VAL A 252 -26.01 15.49 -9.93
C VAL A 252 -26.23 17.00 -10.08
N LEU A 253 -25.15 17.71 -10.37
CA LEU A 253 -25.15 19.13 -10.70
C LEU A 253 -25.16 19.30 -12.21
N LYS A 254 -25.95 20.27 -12.69
CA LYS A 254 -25.91 20.74 -14.08
C LYS A 254 -25.72 22.25 -14.10
N LYS A 255 -24.66 22.73 -14.74
CA LYS A 255 -24.50 24.17 -14.99
C LYS A 255 -25.42 24.57 -16.16
N LYS A 256 -26.30 25.57 -16.00
CA LYS A 256 -27.28 26.03 -17.00
C LYS A 256 -26.65 26.35 -18.37
N SER A 257 -25.41 26.85 -18.38
CA SER A 257 -24.65 27.19 -19.58
C SER A 257 -23.83 26.01 -20.17
N SER A 258 -23.93 24.80 -19.61
CA SER A 258 -23.09 23.66 -19.96
C SER A 258 -23.92 22.40 -20.19
N LYS A 259 -23.47 21.55 -21.12
CA LYS A 259 -23.98 20.16 -21.26
C LYS A 259 -23.38 19.21 -20.21
N HIS A 260 -22.44 19.67 -19.39
CA HIS A 260 -21.71 18.83 -18.44
C HIS A 260 -22.51 18.62 -17.15
N PHE A 261 -22.59 17.35 -16.72
CA PHE A 261 -23.11 16.93 -15.43
C PHE A 261 -21.94 16.52 -14.53
N GLU A 262 -22.06 16.73 -13.22
CA GLU A 262 -21.09 16.30 -12.22
C GLU A 262 -21.80 15.67 -11.01
N ILE A 263 -21.17 14.69 -10.35
CA ILE A 263 -21.71 14.11 -9.11
C ILE A 263 -21.53 15.12 -7.98
N PHE A 264 -22.62 15.47 -7.30
CA PHE A 264 -22.57 16.36 -6.14
C PHE A 264 -21.97 15.64 -4.93
N ILE A 265 -20.91 16.20 -4.35
CA ILE A 265 -20.28 15.66 -3.15
C ILE A 265 -20.57 16.58 -1.95
N PRO A 266 -21.41 16.15 -1.00
CA PRO A 266 -21.79 16.97 0.14
C PRO A 266 -20.64 17.10 1.15
N GLU A 267 -20.47 18.30 1.72
CA GLU A 267 -19.42 18.57 2.72
C GLU A 267 -19.77 18.08 4.14
N SER A 268 -21.04 17.75 4.38
CA SER A 268 -21.58 17.36 5.67
C SER A 268 -22.71 16.34 5.50
N LYS A 269 -23.13 15.65 6.57
CA LYS A 269 -24.33 14.79 6.56
C LYS A 269 -25.63 15.57 6.27
N TYR A 270 -25.56 16.89 6.44
CA TYR A 270 -26.61 17.85 6.11
C TYR A 270 -26.14 18.75 4.97
N PHE A 271 -27.01 19.05 4.01
CA PHE A 271 -26.81 20.15 3.08
C PHE A 271 -28.07 21.03 3.04
N GLU A 272 -27.86 22.34 2.90
CA GLU A 272 -28.93 23.32 2.85
C GLU A 272 -29.24 23.65 1.38
N LEU A 273 -30.53 23.65 1.04
CA LEU A 273 -31.07 24.08 -0.24
C LEU A 273 -31.81 25.38 -0.01
N GLN A 274 -31.27 26.53 -0.40
CA GLN A 274 -31.99 27.79 -0.21
C GLN A 274 -33.16 27.91 -1.20
N PHE A 275 -34.26 28.51 -0.77
CA PHE A 275 -35.50 28.70 -1.57
C PHE A 275 -35.29 29.50 -2.87
N ASN A 276 -34.17 30.23 -2.98
CA ASN A 276 -33.78 31.01 -4.16
C ASN A 276 -32.39 30.64 -4.72
N ASP A 277 -31.77 29.55 -4.26
CA ASP A 277 -30.46 29.15 -4.77
C ASP A 277 -30.56 28.45 -6.13
N THR A 278 -30.72 29.26 -7.17
CA THR A 278 -29.63 29.32 -8.13
C THR A 278 -28.39 29.85 -7.39
N LEU A 279 -27.59 28.97 -6.77
CA LEU A 279 -26.24 29.31 -6.30
C LEU A 279 -25.50 29.93 -7.49
N GLY A 280 -25.44 31.28 -7.51
CA GLY A 280 -24.93 32.08 -8.62
C GLY A 280 -25.58 31.82 -9.98
N HIS A 281 -26.88 32.12 -10.17
CA HIS A 281 -27.61 32.21 -11.47
C HIS A 281 -27.50 31.07 -12.51
N ASN A 282 -26.69 30.02 -12.31
CA ASN A 282 -26.23 29.15 -13.39
C ASN A 282 -26.09 27.66 -13.03
N ILE A 283 -26.61 27.17 -11.90
CA ILE A 283 -26.53 25.74 -11.53
C ILE A 283 -27.91 25.20 -11.12
N LEU A 284 -28.28 24.02 -11.64
CA LEU A 284 -29.49 23.25 -11.31
C LEU A 284 -29.07 21.94 -10.62
N PHE A 285 -29.72 21.61 -9.51
CA PHE A 285 -29.61 20.30 -8.87
C PHE A 285 -30.67 19.36 -9.47
N GLU A 286 -30.23 18.18 -9.91
CA GLU A 286 -31.12 17.12 -10.37
C GLU A 286 -30.78 15.83 -9.64
N TYR A 287 -31.77 14.96 -9.43
CA TYR A 287 -31.55 13.63 -8.87
C TYR A 287 -31.77 12.57 -9.94
N LEU A 288 -30.86 11.59 -10.01
CA LEU A 288 -30.91 10.48 -10.97
C LEU A 288 -31.55 9.25 -10.32
N CYS A 289 -32.66 8.79 -10.92
CA CYS A 289 -33.43 7.61 -10.48
C CYS A 289 -33.44 6.49 -11.54
N ASP A 290 -34.15 5.40 -11.26
CA ASP A 290 -34.40 4.29 -12.21
C ASP A 290 -34.77 4.79 -13.62
N ASN A 291 -34.31 4.03 -14.64
CA ASN A 291 -34.41 4.36 -16.07
C ASN A 291 -33.72 5.68 -16.48
N ASN A 292 -32.72 6.14 -15.73
CA ASN A 292 -32.01 7.40 -15.95
C ASN A 292 -32.93 8.63 -15.95
N LYS A 293 -34.07 8.55 -15.25
CA LYS A 293 -34.97 9.69 -15.10
C LYS A 293 -34.32 10.72 -14.19
N LEU A 294 -34.05 11.88 -14.75
CA LEU A 294 -33.61 13.06 -14.00
C LEU A 294 -34.81 13.85 -13.56
N ILE A 295 -34.82 14.24 -12.29
CA ILE A 295 -35.89 15.04 -11.75
C ILE A 295 -35.28 16.26 -11.04
N PRO A 296 -35.72 17.49 -11.37
CA PRO A 296 -35.17 18.70 -10.80
C PRO A 296 -35.51 18.83 -9.31
N LEU A 297 -34.55 19.32 -8.54
CA LEU A 297 -34.73 19.67 -7.14
C LEU A 297 -35.30 21.09 -7.08
N VAL A 298 -36.61 21.23 -6.86
CA VAL A 298 -37.26 22.55 -6.71
C VAL A 298 -37.57 22.76 -5.24
N ALA A 299 -37.05 23.85 -4.66
CA ALA A 299 -37.39 24.29 -3.30
C ALA A 299 -38.78 24.96 -3.30
N GLN A 300 -39.81 24.23 -3.69
CA GLN A 300 -41.20 24.60 -3.44
C GLN A 300 -41.81 23.49 -2.59
N SER A 301 -42.69 23.86 -1.66
CA SER A 301 -43.35 23.06 -0.62
C SER A 301 -43.84 21.66 -1.05
N GLN A 302 -42.92 20.74 -1.30
CA GLN A 302 -43.17 19.34 -1.56
C GLN A 302 -42.63 18.55 -0.37
N ASN A 303 -43.50 17.74 0.23
CA ASN A 303 -43.06 16.69 1.12
C ASN A 303 -42.13 15.76 0.32
N PHE A 304 -40.83 15.78 0.63
CA PHE A 304 -39.84 14.82 0.12
C PHE A 304 -40.16 13.36 0.49
N GLU A 305 -41.24 13.12 1.23
CA GLU A 305 -41.80 11.81 1.60
C GLU A 305 -42.20 10.94 0.39
N VAL A 306 -42.29 11.48 -0.83
CA VAL A 306 -42.75 10.76 -2.04
C VAL A 306 -41.62 10.46 -3.04
N LEU A 307 -40.35 10.60 -2.66
CA LEU A 307 -39.22 10.22 -3.54
C LEU A 307 -38.90 8.72 -3.44
N ASN A 308 -39.81 7.89 -3.96
CA ASN A 308 -39.59 6.45 -4.15
C ASN A 308 -38.73 6.21 -5.40
N CYS A 309 -37.43 6.51 -5.31
CA CYS A 309 -36.48 6.13 -6.36
C CYS A 309 -35.72 4.88 -5.95
N SER A 310 -35.83 3.79 -6.73
CA SER A 310 -34.83 2.72 -6.64
C SER A 310 -33.50 3.19 -7.23
N SER A 311 -32.41 2.52 -6.87
CA SER A 311 -31.07 3.02 -7.14
C SER A 311 -30.72 2.98 -8.63
N PRO A 312 -30.18 4.06 -9.22
CA PRO A 312 -29.89 4.14 -10.64
C PRO A 312 -29.01 2.99 -11.13
N MET A 313 -29.27 2.54 -12.36
CA MET A 313 -28.45 1.52 -13.03
C MET A 313 -27.12 2.14 -13.46
N ALA A 314 -26.03 1.76 -12.79
CA ALA A 314 -24.72 2.02 -13.37
C ALA A 314 -24.56 1.15 -14.62
N LYS A 315 -23.81 1.67 -15.58
CA LYS A 315 -23.38 0.96 -16.78
C LYS A 315 -21.87 0.92 -16.79
N THR A 316 -21.35 -0.04 -17.53
CA THR A 316 -19.94 -0.09 -17.89
C THR A 316 -19.76 0.59 -19.26
N GLN A 317 -18.70 1.38 -19.41
CA GLN A 317 -18.32 1.98 -20.68
C GLN A 317 -16.84 1.68 -20.96
N THR A 318 -16.59 0.87 -21.97
CA THR A 318 -15.24 0.58 -22.46
C THR A 318 -14.69 1.81 -23.18
N ARG A 319 -13.49 2.25 -22.79
CA ARG A 319 -12.69 3.17 -23.57
C ARG A 319 -11.66 2.36 -24.34
N TYR A 320 -11.55 2.59 -25.64
CA TYR A 320 -10.50 2.01 -26.49
C TYR A 320 -9.11 2.62 -26.23
N GLU A 321 -8.88 3.06 -24.99
CA GLU A 321 -7.59 3.54 -24.51
C GLU A 321 -6.87 2.38 -23.85
N MET A 322 -5.65 2.09 -24.31
CA MET A 322 -4.82 1.03 -23.73
C MET A 322 -4.15 1.50 -22.45
N CYS A 323 -4.09 0.62 -21.46
CA CYS A 323 -3.39 0.84 -20.21
C CYS A 323 -2.37 -0.31 -20.01
N GLY A 324 -1.18 -0.13 -20.58
CA GLY A 324 -0.19 -1.20 -20.68
C GLY A 324 -0.73 -2.35 -21.54
N GLN A 325 -0.90 -3.54 -20.94
CA GLN A 325 -1.45 -4.72 -21.61
C GLN A 325 -2.97 -4.85 -21.49
N GLY A 326 -3.65 -3.90 -20.82
CA GLY A 326 -5.09 -3.90 -20.61
C GLY A 326 -5.83 -2.80 -21.36
N THR A 327 -7.16 -2.78 -21.21
CA THR A 327 -8.06 -1.73 -21.69
C THR A 327 -8.77 -1.05 -20.53
N ILE A 328 -9.04 0.25 -20.69
CA ILE A 328 -9.76 1.03 -19.70
C ILE A 328 -11.27 0.74 -19.79
N ILE A 329 -11.87 0.30 -18.69
CA ILE A 329 -13.30 0.10 -18.53
C ILE A 329 -13.78 0.98 -17.37
N ASN A 330 -14.69 1.92 -17.66
CA ASN A 330 -15.25 2.77 -16.63
C ASN A 330 -16.56 2.19 -16.10
N ILE A 331 -16.76 2.29 -14.79
CA ILE A 331 -18.03 2.00 -14.10
C ILE A 331 -18.62 3.35 -13.69
N GLY A 332 -19.85 3.62 -14.11
CA GLY A 332 -20.43 4.95 -14.01
C GLY A 332 -21.92 4.99 -14.31
N TYR A 333 -22.46 6.20 -14.42
CA TYR A 333 -23.88 6.44 -14.71
C TYR A 333 -24.03 7.20 -16.02
N ASP A 334 -25.03 6.84 -16.81
CA ASP A 334 -25.34 7.53 -18.06
C ASP A 334 -26.44 8.58 -17.81
N VAL A 335 -26.08 9.85 -17.96
CA VAL A 335 -26.93 11.00 -17.64
C VAL A 335 -27.12 11.86 -18.88
N ARG A 336 -28.25 11.69 -19.58
CA ARG A 336 -28.55 12.36 -20.88
C ARG A 336 -27.39 12.26 -21.88
N ASN A 337 -26.88 11.05 -22.11
CA ASN A 337 -25.74 10.75 -23.00
C ASN A 337 -24.38 11.30 -22.52
N VAL A 338 -24.28 11.73 -21.25
CA VAL A 338 -23.02 12.05 -20.59
C VAL A 338 -22.74 10.94 -19.58
N PHE A 339 -21.67 10.19 -19.82
CA PHE A 339 -21.24 9.14 -18.90
C PHE A 339 -20.42 9.73 -17.75
N LEU A 340 -20.86 9.48 -16.52
CA LEU A 340 -20.23 9.93 -15.28
C LEU A 340 -19.50 8.75 -14.61
N PRO A 341 -18.20 8.56 -14.88
CA PRO A 341 -17.41 7.50 -14.26
C PRO A 341 -17.13 7.82 -12.79
N PHE A 342 -17.12 6.79 -11.94
CA PHE A 342 -16.65 6.92 -10.56
C PHE A 342 -15.64 5.84 -10.14
N ILE A 343 -15.55 4.75 -10.90
CA ILE A 343 -14.43 3.80 -10.86
C ILE A 343 -13.91 3.64 -12.29
N GLN A 344 -12.60 3.74 -12.47
CA GLN A 344 -11.92 3.32 -13.70
C GLN A 344 -11.19 2.02 -13.42
N SER A 345 -11.34 1.01 -14.28
CA SER A 345 -10.59 -0.24 -14.20
C SER A 345 -9.71 -0.42 -15.42
N CYS A 346 -8.43 -0.71 -15.21
CA CYS A 346 -7.53 -1.18 -16.23
C CYS A 346 -7.53 -2.70 -16.23
N TYR A 347 -8.25 -3.30 -17.18
CA TYR A 347 -8.54 -4.72 -17.20
C TYR A 347 -7.88 -5.41 -18.39
N ASN A 348 -7.21 -6.54 -18.16
CA ASN A 348 -6.62 -7.36 -19.20
C ASN A 348 -7.58 -8.49 -19.58
N ASN A 349 -8.30 -8.30 -20.69
CA ASN A 349 -9.30 -9.26 -21.18
C ASN A 349 -8.70 -10.61 -21.64
N LYS A 350 -7.37 -10.71 -21.80
CA LYS A 350 -6.72 -11.98 -22.18
C LYS A 350 -6.40 -12.85 -20.96
N THR A 351 -6.04 -12.22 -19.86
CA THR A 351 -5.57 -12.91 -18.64
C THR A 351 -6.52 -12.79 -17.47
N GLY A 352 -7.64 -12.08 -17.64
CA GLY A 352 -8.61 -11.74 -16.59
C GLY A 352 -8.04 -10.94 -15.42
N ASN A 353 -6.81 -10.43 -15.55
CA ASN A 353 -6.16 -9.67 -14.50
C ASN A 353 -6.64 -8.21 -14.48
N VAL A 354 -6.95 -7.69 -13.30
CA VAL A 354 -7.18 -6.26 -13.08
C VAL A 354 -5.85 -5.62 -12.71
N LEU A 355 -5.22 -4.92 -13.66
CA LEU A 355 -3.91 -4.30 -13.45
C LEU A 355 -4.00 -3.22 -12.37
N TYR A 356 -5.05 -2.38 -12.41
CA TYR A 356 -5.42 -1.48 -11.34
C TYR A 356 -6.85 -0.97 -11.51
N THR A 357 -7.46 -0.49 -10.42
CA THR A 357 -8.61 0.41 -10.45
C THR A 357 -8.26 1.73 -9.81
N ASN A 358 -8.96 2.80 -10.19
CA ASN A 358 -8.89 4.09 -9.50
C ASN A 358 -10.28 4.61 -9.14
N HIS A 359 -10.33 5.43 -8.10
CA HIS A 359 -11.50 6.22 -7.74
C HIS A 359 -11.07 7.43 -6.90
N THR A 360 -11.99 8.40 -6.75
CA THR A 360 -11.80 9.56 -5.88
C THR A 360 -12.41 9.31 -4.49
N LEU A 361 -11.60 9.46 -3.45
CA LEU A 361 -12.00 9.38 -2.05
C LEU A 361 -12.22 10.79 -1.49
N TYR A 362 -13.48 11.14 -1.25
CA TYR A 362 -13.89 12.44 -0.77
C TYR A 362 -13.96 12.50 0.76
N GLY A 363 -12.85 12.88 1.40
CA GLY A 363 -12.75 12.96 2.87
C GLY A 363 -13.82 13.84 3.53
N LYS A 364 -14.24 14.93 2.87
CA LYS A 364 -15.31 15.83 3.33
C LYS A 364 -16.68 15.15 3.41
N GLY A 365 -16.97 14.15 2.58
CA GLY A 365 -18.29 13.51 2.51
C GLY A 365 -18.40 12.17 3.25
N LEU A 366 -17.32 11.68 3.86
CA LEU A 366 -17.30 10.41 4.61
C LEU A 366 -18.07 10.51 5.96
N HIS A 367 -19.40 10.55 5.91
CA HIS A 367 -20.27 10.76 7.07
C HIS A 367 -21.24 9.63 7.41
N VAL A 368 -21.28 8.52 6.66
CA VAL A 368 -22.41 7.57 6.69
C VAL A 368 -22.01 6.15 7.13
N LYS A 369 -22.92 5.45 7.83
CA LYS A 369 -22.86 4.00 8.15
C LYS A 369 -22.89 3.21 6.83
N THR A 370 -21.95 2.27 6.66
CA THR A 370 -21.95 1.30 5.56
C THR A 370 -23.22 0.45 5.60
N TYR A 371 -23.93 0.35 4.48
CA TYR A 371 -25.10 -0.52 4.35
C TYR A 371 -24.72 -1.99 4.54
N ASN A 372 -25.64 -2.79 5.08
CA ASN A 372 -25.39 -4.18 5.43
C ASN A 372 -25.10 -5.01 4.16
N LYS A 373 -24.06 -5.84 4.21
CA LYS A 373 -23.46 -6.53 3.05
C LYS A 373 -24.37 -7.60 2.41
N GLU A 374 -25.44 -8.01 3.09
CA GLU A 374 -26.20 -9.23 2.82
C GLU A 374 -27.01 -9.25 1.50
N VAL A 375 -26.96 -8.21 0.65
CA VAL A 375 -27.87 -8.05 -0.51
C VAL A 375 -27.15 -7.76 -1.85
N TYR A 376 -25.82 -7.84 -1.94
CA TYR A 376 -25.09 -7.46 -3.17
C TYR A 376 -24.48 -8.67 -3.89
N ARG A 377 -24.91 -8.92 -5.14
CA ARG A 377 -24.33 -9.92 -6.06
C ARG A 377 -23.33 -9.22 -7.00
N TYR A 378 -22.24 -9.92 -7.37
CA TYR A 378 -21.27 -9.39 -8.32
C TYR A 378 -21.80 -9.40 -9.75
N GLU A 379 -21.54 -8.31 -10.48
CA GLU A 379 -21.87 -8.19 -11.91
C GLU A 379 -20.71 -8.71 -12.77
N THR A 380 -21.03 -9.50 -13.80
CA THR A 380 -20.07 -10.24 -14.66
C THR A 380 -19.83 -9.60 -16.03
N ASP A 381 -20.29 -8.36 -16.23
CA ASP A 381 -20.05 -7.60 -17.47
C ASP A 381 -18.56 -7.63 -17.86
N HIS A 382 -18.28 -7.80 -19.16
CA HIS A 382 -16.94 -7.91 -19.75
C HIS A 382 -16.14 -9.18 -19.41
N LEU A 383 -16.73 -10.14 -18.67
CA LEU A 383 -16.14 -11.47 -18.53
C LEU A 383 -16.46 -12.35 -19.75
N PRO A 384 -15.53 -13.25 -20.15
CA PRO A 384 -15.82 -14.31 -21.11
C PRO A 384 -17.06 -15.12 -20.71
N VAL A 385 -17.85 -15.53 -21.70
CA VAL A 385 -19.07 -16.34 -21.53
C VAL A 385 -18.79 -17.64 -20.76
N THR A 386 -17.59 -18.19 -20.88
CA THR A 386 -17.15 -19.39 -20.15
C THR A 386 -17.04 -19.19 -18.63
N LEU A 387 -17.17 -17.96 -18.12
CA LEU A 387 -16.98 -17.59 -16.72
C LEU A 387 -18.25 -17.01 -16.08
N TYR A 388 -19.45 -17.21 -16.66
CA TYR A 388 -20.71 -16.74 -16.06
C TYR A 388 -20.94 -17.23 -14.61
N ASN A 389 -20.33 -18.35 -14.21
CA ASN A 389 -20.37 -18.89 -12.85
C ASN A 389 -19.08 -18.63 -12.05
N ILE A 390 -18.38 -17.51 -12.28
CA ILE A 390 -17.14 -17.16 -11.58
C ILE A 390 -17.27 -17.16 -10.03
N ASP A 391 -18.47 -16.91 -9.49
CA ASP A 391 -18.77 -17.06 -8.06
C ASP A 391 -18.44 -18.47 -7.52
N ASP A 392 -18.59 -19.50 -8.35
CA ASP A 392 -18.35 -20.89 -7.95
C ASP A 392 -16.86 -21.15 -7.64
N PHE A 393 -15.94 -20.48 -8.33
CA PHE A 393 -14.51 -20.61 -8.06
C PHE A 393 -14.12 -20.08 -6.67
N TYR A 394 -14.97 -19.27 -6.05
CA TYR A 394 -14.76 -18.78 -4.70
C TYR A 394 -15.34 -19.70 -3.61
N LYS A 395 -16.03 -20.78 -3.97
CA LYS A 395 -16.48 -21.80 -3.01
C LYS A 395 -15.29 -22.62 -2.52
N ILE A 396 -15.20 -22.83 -1.21
CA ILE A 396 -14.07 -23.50 -0.55
C ILE A 396 -13.79 -24.88 -1.18
N ASP A 397 -14.82 -25.67 -1.48
CA ASP A 397 -14.63 -27.01 -2.04
C ASP A 397 -14.07 -26.97 -3.47
N LYS A 398 -14.46 -25.97 -4.27
CA LYS A 398 -13.90 -25.75 -5.61
C LYS A 398 -12.46 -25.26 -5.55
N GLN A 399 -12.14 -24.37 -4.60
CA GLN A 399 -10.77 -23.93 -4.38
C GLN A 399 -9.87 -25.10 -3.97
N LYS A 400 -10.33 -25.97 -3.07
CA LYS A 400 -9.59 -27.17 -2.67
C LYS A 400 -9.32 -28.09 -3.85
N GLN A 401 -10.34 -28.42 -4.64
CA GLN A 401 -10.19 -29.23 -5.86
C GLN A 401 -9.17 -28.63 -6.84
N MET A 402 -9.21 -27.31 -7.05
CA MET A 402 -8.25 -26.63 -7.93
C MET A 402 -6.82 -26.69 -7.38
N MET A 403 -6.63 -26.44 -6.09
CA MET A 403 -5.32 -26.47 -5.45
C MET A 403 -4.72 -27.88 -5.45
N GLU A 404 -5.53 -28.91 -5.17
CA GLU A 404 -5.14 -30.33 -5.28
C GLU A 404 -4.65 -30.66 -6.69
N LYS A 405 -5.36 -30.17 -7.72
CA LYS A 405 -4.97 -30.35 -9.12
C LYS A 405 -3.66 -29.63 -9.46
N LEU A 406 -3.46 -28.40 -9.01
CA LEU A 406 -2.28 -27.58 -9.35
C LEU A 406 -1.01 -28.08 -8.64
N LEU A 407 -1.11 -28.37 -7.34
CA LEU A 407 0.03 -28.71 -6.50
C LEU A 407 0.29 -30.22 -6.39
N LYS A 408 -0.64 -31.05 -6.91
CA LYS A 408 -0.52 -32.52 -7.04
C LYS A 408 -0.31 -33.24 -5.69
N THR A 409 -1.03 -32.86 -4.63
CA THR A 409 -1.05 -33.57 -3.33
C THR A 409 -2.43 -33.58 -2.67
N GLU A 410 -2.82 -34.69 -2.04
CA GLU A 410 -4.05 -34.76 -1.23
C GLU A 410 -3.85 -34.43 0.26
N VAL A 411 -2.71 -34.81 0.87
CA VAL A 411 -2.56 -34.81 2.34
C VAL A 411 -2.04 -33.47 2.90
N GLU A 412 -1.01 -32.88 2.29
CA GLU A 412 -0.37 -31.67 2.82
C GLU A 412 -1.23 -30.41 2.60
N ILE A 413 -1.87 -30.26 1.43
CA ILE A 413 -2.75 -29.12 1.10
C ILE A 413 -3.91 -28.96 2.10
N LYS A 414 -4.47 -30.07 2.57
CA LYS A 414 -5.60 -30.05 3.51
C LYS A 414 -5.24 -29.39 4.84
N TYR A 415 -3.98 -29.50 5.27
CA TYR A 415 -3.46 -28.79 6.44
C TYR A 415 -3.15 -27.32 6.12
N PHE A 416 -2.55 -27.02 4.97
CA PHE A 416 -2.27 -25.64 4.54
C PHE A 416 -3.55 -24.79 4.38
N LEU A 417 -4.60 -25.35 3.78
CA LEU A 417 -5.86 -24.65 3.52
C LEU A 417 -6.88 -24.74 4.67
N LYS A 418 -6.58 -25.46 5.76
CA LYS A 418 -7.54 -25.78 6.84
C LYS A 418 -8.27 -24.54 7.39
N ASN A 419 -7.64 -23.36 7.31
CA ASN A 419 -8.19 -22.08 7.75
C ASN A 419 -8.00 -20.94 6.73
N GLN A 420 -7.73 -21.25 5.45
CA GLN A 420 -7.47 -20.24 4.42
C GLN A 420 -8.39 -20.45 3.23
N SER A 421 -8.98 -19.36 2.73
CA SER A 421 -9.73 -19.32 1.49
C SER A 421 -9.40 -18.05 0.72
N LEU A 422 -9.54 -18.09 -0.59
CA LEU A 422 -9.44 -16.91 -1.43
C LEU A 422 -10.80 -16.21 -1.47
N MET A 423 -10.78 -14.89 -1.32
CA MET A 423 -11.94 -14.02 -1.34
C MET A 423 -11.94 -13.19 -2.62
N CYS A 424 -13.12 -12.94 -3.16
CA CYS A 424 -13.32 -11.91 -4.16
C CYS A 424 -13.24 -10.54 -3.46
N SER A 425 -12.07 -9.89 -3.56
CA SER A 425 -11.77 -8.64 -2.84
C SER A 425 -11.89 -7.43 -3.77
N ASN A 426 -12.76 -6.47 -3.43
CA ASN A 426 -12.87 -5.22 -4.18
C ASN A 426 -11.60 -4.36 -4.03
N LEU A 427 -11.07 -3.90 -5.16
CA LEU A 427 -9.92 -3.00 -5.22
C LEU A 427 -10.32 -1.56 -4.86
N SER A 428 -11.46 -1.10 -5.39
CA SER A 428 -12.19 0.10 -4.96
C SER A 428 -13.39 -0.32 -4.08
N PRO A 429 -13.23 -0.38 -2.75
CA PRO A 429 -14.24 -0.95 -1.85
C PRO A 429 -15.43 -0.03 -1.65
N HIS A 430 -16.63 -0.62 -1.49
CA HIS A 430 -17.87 0.13 -1.23
C HIS A 430 -17.75 1.20 -0.14
N CYS A 431 -16.99 0.95 0.94
CA CYS A 431 -16.80 1.91 2.04
C CYS A 431 -16.10 3.23 1.65
N ASP A 432 -15.51 3.33 0.45
CA ASP A 432 -14.89 4.55 -0.04
C ASP A 432 -15.90 5.50 -0.71
N PHE A 433 -17.12 5.04 -0.97
CA PHE A 433 -18.17 5.82 -1.64
C PHE A 433 -19.25 6.33 -0.69
N ILE A 434 -19.74 7.55 -0.96
CA ILE A 434 -20.69 8.27 -0.11
C ILE A 434 -22.13 7.79 -0.36
N PHE A 435 -22.51 7.63 -1.63
CA PHE A 435 -23.87 7.27 -2.01
C PHE A 435 -24.06 5.75 -2.04
N PRO A 436 -25.13 5.20 -1.42
CA PRO A 436 -25.44 3.77 -1.47
C PRO A 436 -25.53 3.19 -2.89
N SER A 437 -25.98 3.98 -3.87
CA SER A 437 -25.94 3.60 -5.29
C SER A 437 -24.52 3.28 -5.75
N MET A 438 -23.55 4.16 -5.49
CA MET A 438 -22.13 3.91 -5.78
C MET A 438 -21.56 2.72 -4.98
N GLN A 439 -21.95 2.58 -3.71
CA GLN A 439 -21.53 1.45 -2.87
C GLN A 439 -21.95 0.10 -3.49
N ARG A 440 -23.23 -0.02 -3.91
CA ARG A 440 -23.77 -1.21 -4.59
C ARG A 440 -23.04 -1.47 -5.91
N ARG A 441 -22.69 -0.42 -6.65
CA ARG A 441 -22.03 -0.51 -7.97
C ARG A 441 -20.51 -0.66 -7.88
N SER A 442 -19.94 -0.86 -6.69
CA SER A 442 -18.54 -1.25 -6.53
C SER A 442 -18.31 -2.76 -6.70
N TYR A 443 -19.36 -3.57 -6.79
CA TYR A 443 -19.35 -5.03 -6.88
C TYR A 443 -19.32 -5.53 -8.35
N TYR A 444 -18.53 -4.91 -9.22
CA TYR A 444 -18.21 -5.49 -10.54
C TYR A 444 -16.96 -6.37 -10.42
N TYR A 445 -16.93 -7.51 -11.13
CA TYR A 445 -15.76 -8.39 -11.15
C TYR A 445 -14.48 -7.72 -11.65
N ILE A 446 -14.61 -6.83 -12.63
CA ILE A 446 -13.50 -6.00 -13.13
C ILE A 446 -12.96 -5.00 -12.08
N ASN A 447 -13.55 -4.90 -10.90
CA ASN A 447 -13.06 -4.15 -9.74
C ASN A 447 -12.62 -5.06 -8.59
N THR A 448 -12.29 -6.32 -8.89
CA THR A 448 -11.91 -7.30 -7.86
C THR A 448 -10.61 -8.00 -8.18
N SER A 449 -10.01 -8.58 -7.14
CA SER A 449 -8.88 -9.49 -7.28
C SER A 449 -8.97 -10.59 -6.23
N PRO A 450 -8.56 -11.84 -6.52
CA PRO A 450 -8.45 -12.88 -5.51
C PRO A 450 -7.49 -12.46 -4.39
N GLN A 451 -7.90 -12.60 -3.13
CA GLN A 451 -7.05 -12.30 -1.97
C GLN A 451 -7.26 -13.31 -0.86
N TRP A 452 -6.18 -13.76 -0.21
CA TRP A 452 -6.32 -14.68 0.92
C TRP A 452 -7.07 -14.04 2.08
N GLN A 453 -8.04 -14.76 2.65
CA GLN A 453 -8.96 -14.25 3.66
C GLN A 453 -8.24 -13.69 4.90
N SER A 454 -7.15 -14.33 5.33
CA SER A 454 -6.31 -13.87 6.45
C SER A 454 -5.66 -12.50 6.20
N ILE A 455 -5.30 -12.21 4.95
CA ILE A 455 -4.68 -10.94 4.51
C ILE A 455 -5.77 -9.89 4.30
N HIS A 456 -6.82 -10.26 3.56
CA HIS A 456 -7.99 -9.44 3.27
C HIS A 456 -8.63 -8.87 4.54
N SER A 457 -8.91 -9.73 5.53
CA SER A 457 -9.63 -9.34 6.75
C SER A 457 -8.74 -8.72 7.82
N SER A 458 -7.41 -8.71 7.64
CA SER A 458 -6.44 -8.21 8.61
C SER A 458 -5.78 -6.90 8.14
N ASN A 459 -4.52 -6.92 7.73
CA ASN A 459 -3.75 -5.69 7.46
C ASN A 459 -4.30 -4.91 6.26
N TRP A 460 -4.82 -5.59 5.24
CA TRP A 460 -5.43 -4.93 4.08
C TRP A 460 -6.69 -4.13 4.44
N LYS A 461 -7.59 -4.71 5.22
CA LYS A 461 -8.75 -4.00 5.78
C LYS A 461 -8.33 -2.85 6.70
N ALA A 462 -7.30 -3.05 7.52
CA ALA A 462 -6.79 -2.05 8.45
C ALA A 462 -6.21 -0.82 7.72
N ILE A 463 -5.42 -1.01 6.66
CA ILE A 463 -4.88 0.12 5.88
C ILE A 463 -6.00 0.90 5.19
N GLY A 464 -7.00 0.22 4.61
CA GLY A 464 -8.15 0.90 4.00
C GLY A 464 -8.89 1.79 5.02
N LYS A 465 -9.09 1.31 6.26
CA LYS A 465 -9.67 2.12 7.34
C LYS A 465 -8.77 3.30 7.72
N LYS A 466 -7.45 3.12 7.74
CA LYS A 466 -6.48 4.17 8.04
C LYS A 466 -6.50 5.29 6.98
N ILE A 467 -6.55 4.94 5.70
CA ILE A 467 -6.66 5.89 4.57
C ILE A 467 -7.94 6.72 4.68
N ARG A 468 -9.11 6.07 4.87
CA ARG A 468 -10.39 6.79 5.08
C ARG A 468 -10.34 7.72 6.29
N LYS A 469 -9.75 7.29 7.40
CA LYS A 469 -9.57 8.12 8.60
C LYS A 469 -8.67 9.33 8.32
N TYR A 470 -7.60 9.15 7.55
CA TYR A 470 -6.71 10.23 7.13
C TYR A 470 -7.45 11.25 6.26
N ALA A 471 -8.10 10.79 5.18
CA ALA A 471 -8.90 11.65 4.29
C ALA A 471 -9.95 12.46 5.06
N LYS A 472 -10.70 11.80 5.96
CA LYS A 472 -11.71 12.43 6.81
C LYS A 472 -11.13 13.45 7.79
N ARG A 473 -10.05 13.09 8.50
CA ARG A 473 -9.42 13.95 9.52
C ARG A 473 -8.93 15.26 8.90
N PHE A 474 -8.32 15.18 7.72
CA PHE A 474 -7.73 16.34 7.04
C PHE A 474 -8.65 16.94 5.97
N LYS A 475 -9.88 16.45 5.83
CA LYS A 475 -10.86 16.90 4.83
C LYS A 475 -10.30 16.90 3.40
N LYS A 476 -9.44 15.93 3.08
CA LYS A 476 -8.73 15.82 1.81
C LYS A 476 -9.58 15.07 0.77
N THR A 477 -9.47 15.48 -0.49
CA THR A 477 -9.90 14.70 -1.65
C THR A 477 -8.68 13.98 -2.19
N LEU A 478 -8.70 12.64 -2.16
CA LEU A 478 -7.56 11.82 -2.55
C LEU A 478 -7.94 10.96 -3.75
N GLU A 479 -6.99 10.76 -4.66
CA GLU A 479 -7.12 9.77 -5.73
C GLU A 479 -6.51 8.45 -5.23
N ILE A 480 -7.29 7.38 -5.28
CA ILE A 480 -6.88 6.06 -4.76
C ILE A 480 -6.76 5.11 -5.93
N TYR A 481 -5.55 4.61 -6.17
CA TYR A 481 -5.29 3.57 -7.16
C TYR A 481 -5.03 2.26 -6.43
N THR A 482 -5.59 1.15 -6.89
CA THR A 482 -5.41 -0.16 -6.24
C THR A 482 -5.28 -1.23 -7.30
N GLY A 483 -4.24 -2.04 -7.23
CA GLY A 483 -3.98 -3.04 -8.26
C GLY A 483 -3.30 -4.28 -7.74
N SER A 484 -3.01 -5.16 -8.69
CA SER A 484 -2.34 -6.44 -8.47
C SER A 484 -1.04 -6.50 -9.27
N PHE A 485 -0.10 -7.34 -8.85
CA PHE A 485 1.14 -7.56 -9.58
C PHE A 485 1.68 -8.97 -9.37
N GLU A 486 2.17 -9.56 -10.47
CA GLU A 486 2.59 -10.97 -10.61
C GLU A 486 1.52 -12.01 -10.22
N VAL A 487 1.66 -13.23 -10.75
CA VAL A 487 0.86 -14.38 -10.29
C VAL A 487 1.59 -15.03 -9.12
N LEU A 488 0.84 -15.38 -8.07
CA LEU A 488 1.38 -16.09 -6.90
C LEU A 488 1.88 -17.46 -7.34
N THR A 489 3.08 -17.83 -6.91
CA THR A 489 3.58 -19.21 -7.01
C THR A 489 3.60 -19.86 -5.64
N LEU A 490 3.29 -21.16 -5.60
CA LEU A 490 3.47 -22.02 -4.44
C LEU A 490 4.20 -23.31 -4.86
N PRO A 491 5.01 -23.90 -3.98
CA PRO A 491 5.71 -25.15 -4.29
C PRO A 491 4.72 -26.33 -4.37
N ASP A 492 4.87 -27.16 -5.41
CA ASP A 492 4.22 -28.47 -5.51
C ASP A 492 4.92 -29.52 -4.62
N TYR A 493 4.42 -30.75 -4.63
CA TYR A 493 5.00 -31.90 -3.91
C TYR A 493 6.46 -32.22 -4.25
N LYS A 494 6.90 -31.82 -5.45
CA LYS A 494 8.28 -31.95 -5.93
C LYS A 494 9.11 -30.70 -5.65
N LYS A 495 8.57 -29.72 -4.92
CA LYS A 495 9.16 -28.41 -4.63
C LYS A 495 9.40 -27.54 -5.87
N ASN A 496 8.67 -27.79 -6.95
CA ASN A 496 8.64 -26.90 -8.11
C ASN A 496 7.66 -25.76 -7.86
N GLU A 497 8.02 -24.53 -8.20
CA GLU A 497 7.12 -23.38 -8.11
C GLU A 497 6.03 -23.47 -9.17
N VAL A 498 4.76 -23.45 -8.74
CA VAL A 498 3.57 -23.52 -9.61
C VAL A 498 2.75 -22.26 -9.44
N GLU A 499 2.39 -21.60 -10.55
CA GLU A 499 1.49 -20.45 -10.56
C GLU A 499 0.05 -20.84 -10.17
N ILE A 500 -0.58 -19.98 -9.38
CA ILE A 500 -1.87 -20.24 -8.77
C ILE A 500 -2.99 -19.47 -9.48
N TYR A 501 -4.02 -20.22 -9.92
CA TYR A 501 -5.22 -19.72 -10.56
C TYR A 501 -6.47 -20.30 -9.89
N LEU A 502 -7.58 -19.58 -9.94
CA LEU A 502 -8.86 -20.06 -9.41
C LEU A 502 -9.64 -20.95 -10.41
N ASP A 503 -9.25 -20.93 -11.68
CA ASP A 503 -9.89 -21.68 -12.75
C ASP A 503 -8.86 -22.50 -13.56
N GLY A 504 -9.35 -23.51 -14.28
CA GLY A 504 -8.51 -24.41 -15.06
C GLY A 504 -7.99 -23.83 -16.38
N SER A 505 -8.58 -22.74 -16.87
CA SER A 505 -8.17 -22.05 -18.11
C SER A 505 -7.10 -20.97 -17.87
N LYS A 506 -6.68 -20.78 -16.61
CA LYS A 506 -5.69 -19.77 -16.19
C LYS A 506 -6.15 -18.33 -16.45
N TYR A 507 -7.45 -18.06 -16.32
CA TYR A 507 -8.03 -16.74 -16.55
C TYR A 507 -8.21 -15.91 -15.26
N VAL A 508 -8.27 -16.53 -14.10
CA VAL A 508 -8.46 -15.86 -12.80
C VAL A 508 -7.19 -16.04 -11.96
N PRO A 509 -6.13 -15.25 -12.21
CA PRO A 509 -4.87 -15.37 -11.50
C PRO A 509 -5.00 -14.93 -10.05
N VAL A 510 -4.40 -15.68 -9.14
CA VAL A 510 -4.22 -15.23 -7.75
C VAL A 510 -2.97 -14.35 -7.73
N PRO A 511 -3.07 -13.06 -7.40
CA PRO A 511 -1.93 -12.18 -7.47
C PRO A 511 -0.93 -12.46 -6.35
N LYS A 512 0.35 -12.25 -6.61
CA LYS A 512 1.42 -12.34 -5.61
C LYS A 512 1.49 -11.09 -4.75
N TYR A 513 1.27 -9.93 -5.35
CA TYR A 513 1.24 -8.63 -4.66
C TYR A 513 -0.08 -7.92 -4.88
N LEU A 514 -0.53 -7.22 -3.85
CA LEU A 514 -1.59 -6.22 -3.94
C LEU A 514 -1.03 -4.89 -3.49
N TRP A 515 -1.35 -3.82 -4.20
CA TRP A 515 -0.82 -2.49 -3.91
C TRP A 515 -1.91 -1.43 -3.96
N LYS A 516 -1.75 -0.35 -3.20
CA LYS A 516 -2.64 0.81 -3.16
C LYS A 516 -1.82 2.10 -3.11
N ILE A 517 -2.03 2.99 -4.07
CA ILE A 517 -1.45 4.33 -4.08
C ILE A 517 -2.49 5.31 -3.57
N VAL A 518 -2.06 6.19 -2.66
CA VAL A 518 -2.85 7.31 -2.18
C VAL A 518 -2.19 8.58 -2.65
N TYR A 519 -2.84 9.27 -3.57
CA TYR A 519 -2.33 10.48 -4.22
C TYR A 519 -3.18 11.69 -3.83
N ASP A 520 -2.52 12.74 -3.34
CA ASP A 520 -3.12 14.06 -3.12
C ASP A 520 -2.66 15.00 -4.25
N ARG A 521 -3.54 15.20 -5.22
CA ARG A 521 -3.27 16.07 -6.38
C ARG A 521 -3.02 17.54 -5.99
N SER A 522 -3.54 17.99 -4.85
CA SER A 522 -3.38 19.38 -4.41
C SER A 522 -1.97 19.67 -3.90
N THR A 523 -1.36 18.70 -3.20
CA THR A 523 0.00 18.82 -2.68
C THR A 523 1.03 18.12 -3.56
N LYS A 524 0.57 17.35 -4.56
CA LYS A 524 1.41 16.46 -5.38
C LYS A 524 2.20 15.45 -4.52
N GLU A 525 1.60 15.01 -3.41
CA GLU A 525 2.18 13.98 -2.54
C GLU A 525 1.51 12.64 -2.85
N ALA A 526 2.31 11.58 -2.92
CA ALA A 526 1.78 10.23 -3.10
C ALA A 526 2.55 9.22 -2.23
N ILE A 527 1.84 8.20 -1.77
CA ILE A 527 2.46 7.06 -1.09
C ILE A 527 1.84 5.76 -1.62
N ALA A 528 2.70 4.81 -1.96
CA ALA A 528 2.27 3.46 -2.29
C ALA A 528 2.30 2.57 -1.04
N VAL A 529 1.32 1.70 -0.90
CA VAL A 529 1.26 0.66 0.13
C VAL A 529 1.16 -0.69 -0.57
N ILE A 530 2.07 -1.60 -0.24
CA ILE A 530 2.17 -2.93 -0.87
C ILE A 530 1.92 -3.98 0.20
N THR A 531 1.18 -5.03 -0.14
CA THR A 531 1.07 -6.25 0.66
C THR A 531 1.40 -7.48 -0.18
N ILE A 532 2.06 -8.44 0.44
CA ILE A 532 2.37 -9.74 -0.16
C ILE A 532 1.18 -10.66 0.09
N ASN A 533 0.51 -11.11 -0.98
CA ASN A 533 -0.68 -11.96 -0.94
C ASN A 533 -0.30 -13.45 -0.80
N ASN A 534 0.52 -13.78 0.19
CA ASN A 534 0.93 -15.15 0.49
C ASN A 534 0.97 -15.39 2.01
N PRO A 535 -0.02 -16.08 2.60
CA PRO A 535 -0.07 -16.36 4.04
C PRO A 535 0.85 -17.52 4.47
N PHE A 536 1.50 -18.21 3.53
CA PHE A 536 2.32 -19.41 3.79
C PHE A 536 3.83 -19.09 3.90
N LEU A 537 4.19 -17.81 3.91
CA LEU A 537 5.58 -17.39 4.07
C LEU A 537 6.02 -17.56 5.53
N ASN A 538 7.15 -18.25 5.73
CA ASN A 538 7.76 -18.41 7.05
C ASN A 538 8.58 -17.18 7.47
N ASN A 539 9.18 -16.49 6.50
CA ASN A 539 9.95 -15.27 6.72
C ASN A 539 9.94 -14.41 5.46
N ILE A 540 10.16 -13.11 5.61
CA ILE A 540 10.32 -12.19 4.48
C ILE A 540 11.78 -12.22 4.03
N ARG A 541 11.99 -12.60 2.77
CA ARG A 541 13.28 -12.54 2.09
C ARG A 541 13.42 -11.19 1.37
N ASP A 542 14.65 -10.70 1.23
CA ASP A 542 14.93 -9.40 0.58
C ASP A 542 14.39 -9.34 -0.86
N ASN A 543 14.34 -10.47 -1.58
CA ASN A 543 13.80 -10.54 -2.95
C ASN A 543 12.27 -10.41 -3.03
N LEU A 544 11.54 -10.40 -1.91
CA LEU A 544 10.09 -10.16 -1.90
C LEU A 544 9.73 -8.68 -1.69
N ILE A 545 10.70 -7.84 -1.32
CA ILE A 545 10.50 -6.41 -1.07
C ILE A 545 10.81 -5.64 -2.34
N LEU A 546 9.78 -5.03 -2.93
CA LEU A 546 9.89 -4.29 -4.19
C LEU A 546 10.62 -2.96 -4.02
N CYS A 547 10.61 -2.38 -2.82
CA CYS A 547 11.11 -1.03 -2.57
C CYS A 547 11.28 -0.75 -1.08
N SER A 548 12.08 0.27 -0.77
CA SER A 548 12.39 0.71 0.59
C SER A 548 11.14 1.05 1.39
N ASN A 549 11.03 0.50 2.61
CA ASN A 549 9.86 0.73 3.46
C ASN A 549 9.88 2.13 4.11
N ILE A 550 9.09 3.04 3.56
CA ILE A 550 8.96 4.43 4.03
C ILE A 550 7.77 4.67 4.98
N CYS A 551 7.06 3.63 5.44
CA CYS A 551 5.84 3.81 6.24
C CYS A 551 6.04 4.69 7.48
N LYS A 552 7.21 4.60 8.14
CA LYS A 552 7.51 5.39 9.34
C LYS A 552 7.65 6.89 9.04
N GLN A 553 8.27 7.25 7.92
CA GLN A 553 8.52 8.65 7.52
C GLN A 553 7.21 9.41 7.29
N TYR A 554 6.17 8.70 6.87
CA TYR A 554 4.84 9.24 6.63
C TYR A 554 3.87 9.06 7.82
N ASN A 555 4.29 8.39 8.91
CA ASN A 555 3.43 7.98 10.03
C ASN A 555 2.30 6.99 9.63
N TRP A 556 2.59 6.16 8.62
CA TRP A 556 1.69 5.14 8.09
C TRP A 556 1.94 3.76 8.70
N ASN A 557 3.00 3.58 9.49
CA ASN A 557 3.30 2.34 10.21
C ASN A 557 2.21 1.93 11.22
N HIS A 558 2.16 0.63 11.53
CA HIS A 558 1.31 0.01 12.55
C HIS A 558 1.99 -1.29 13.03
N GLU A 559 1.88 -1.63 14.30
CA GLU A 559 2.60 -2.78 14.92
C GLU A 559 2.36 -4.10 14.19
N ASN A 560 1.12 -4.33 13.73
CA ASN A 560 0.76 -5.56 13.02
C ASN A 560 1.09 -5.58 11.52
N PHE A 561 1.50 -4.47 10.89
CA PHE A 561 1.68 -4.42 9.43
C PHE A 561 2.83 -5.33 8.95
N THR A 562 3.83 -5.59 9.79
CA THR A 562 4.92 -6.51 9.46
C THR A 562 4.61 -7.98 9.80
N ASN A 563 3.39 -8.31 10.24
CA ASN A 563 2.98 -9.69 10.51
C ASN A 563 2.63 -10.41 9.20
N ILE A 564 3.42 -11.42 8.86
CA ILE A 564 3.33 -12.16 7.60
C ILE A 564 1.98 -12.86 7.44
N TYR A 565 1.48 -13.52 8.50
CA TYR A 565 0.20 -14.25 8.49
C TYR A 565 -1.03 -13.34 8.37
N LYS A 566 -0.87 -12.05 8.67
CA LYS A 566 -1.93 -11.03 8.54
C LYS A 566 -1.79 -10.20 7.25
N GLY A 567 -0.83 -10.56 6.40
CA GLY A 567 -0.43 -9.81 5.22
C GLY A 567 0.69 -8.84 5.54
N TYR A 568 1.94 -9.21 5.23
CA TYR A 568 3.07 -8.29 5.37
C TYR A 568 2.83 -7.06 4.50
N LEU A 569 2.89 -5.87 5.11
CA LEU A 569 2.55 -4.59 4.50
C LEU A 569 3.66 -3.58 4.75
N TYR A 570 4.08 -2.93 3.67
CA TYR A 570 5.11 -1.88 3.67
C TYR A 570 4.71 -0.76 2.71
N CYS A 571 5.37 0.39 2.82
CA CYS A 571 5.07 1.57 2.02
C CYS A 571 6.27 1.93 1.16
N CYS A 572 6.03 2.47 -0.02
CA CYS A 572 7.07 2.89 -0.94
C CYS A 572 6.78 4.25 -1.56
N ASP A 573 7.83 4.92 -2.04
CA ASP A 573 7.67 6.02 -2.98
C ASP A 573 7.07 5.46 -4.28
N VAL A 574 6.15 6.22 -4.87
CA VAL A 574 5.42 5.78 -6.05
C VAL A 574 6.35 5.64 -7.26
N ARG A 575 7.41 6.46 -7.39
CA ARG A 575 8.38 6.35 -8.49
C ARG A 575 9.18 5.06 -8.39
N ASN A 576 9.63 4.69 -7.19
CA ASN A 576 10.33 3.44 -6.98
C ASN A 576 9.45 2.25 -7.33
N LEU A 577 8.18 2.28 -6.91
CA LEU A 577 7.23 1.22 -7.26
C LEU A 577 6.93 1.17 -8.77
N GLN A 578 6.89 2.31 -9.46
CA GLN A 578 6.70 2.37 -10.92
C GLN A 578 7.89 1.78 -11.71
N ASN A 579 9.10 1.79 -11.14
CA ASN A 579 10.26 1.14 -11.77
C ASN A 579 10.11 -0.39 -11.74
N GLU A 580 9.49 -0.93 -10.70
CA GLU A 580 9.20 -2.36 -10.56
C GLU A 580 7.91 -2.76 -11.30
N ILE A 581 6.87 -1.93 -11.25
CA ILE A 581 5.54 -2.19 -11.81
C ILE A 581 5.20 -1.13 -12.86
N THR A 582 5.57 -1.43 -14.12
CA THR A 582 5.42 -0.49 -15.25
C THR A 582 3.97 -0.21 -15.65
N THR A 583 3.01 -1.02 -15.20
CA THR A 583 1.57 -0.82 -15.44
C THR A 583 0.96 0.27 -14.56
N ILE A 584 1.67 0.74 -13.53
CA ILE A 584 1.23 1.84 -12.68
C ILE A 584 1.24 3.15 -13.49
N PRO A 585 0.15 3.93 -13.51
CA PRO A 585 0.10 5.23 -14.18
C PRO A 585 1.19 6.18 -13.67
N LYS A 586 1.66 7.09 -14.52
CA LYS A 586 2.61 8.14 -14.11
C LYS A 586 1.89 9.19 -13.26
N PHE A 587 2.54 9.63 -12.18
CA PHE A 587 2.04 10.64 -11.26
C PHE A 587 2.99 11.83 -11.24
N ASP A 588 2.43 13.04 -11.21
CA ASP A 588 3.18 14.27 -10.97
C ASP A 588 3.37 14.44 -9.46
N VAL A 589 4.48 13.92 -8.95
CA VAL A 589 4.80 13.91 -7.51
C VAL A 589 5.97 14.83 -7.18
N GLN A 590 5.89 15.50 -6.03
CA GLN A 590 7.01 16.24 -5.47
C GLN A 590 8.11 15.31 -4.95
N GLY A 591 9.33 15.82 -4.95
CA GLY A 591 10.48 15.15 -4.38
C GLY A 591 11.76 15.84 -4.77
N CYS A 592 12.86 15.11 -4.63
CA CYS A 592 14.17 15.56 -5.03
C CYS A 592 14.54 14.94 -6.38
N SER A 593 15.25 15.68 -7.21
CA SER A 593 15.81 15.22 -8.47
C SER A 593 17.27 15.68 -8.53
N ILE A 594 18.20 14.74 -8.38
CA ILE A 594 19.63 15.03 -8.43
C ILE A 594 20.11 14.77 -9.86
N HIS A 595 20.66 15.81 -10.49
CA HIS A 595 21.18 15.72 -11.85
C HIS A 595 22.64 15.24 -11.91
N PHE A 596 22.91 14.32 -12.83
CA PHE A 596 24.23 13.77 -13.14
C PHE A 596 24.54 13.89 -14.65
N PRO A 597 25.82 13.92 -15.06
CA PRO A 597 27.01 13.90 -14.20
C PRO A 597 27.23 15.22 -13.46
N LYS A 598 27.97 15.16 -12.37
CA LYS A 598 28.37 16.34 -11.59
C LYS A 598 29.73 16.85 -12.09
N LYS A 599 29.93 18.18 -12.02
CA LYS A 599 31.19 18.81 -12.42
C LYS A 599 32.35 18.49 -11.46
N ASP A 600 32.05 18.47 -10.16
CA ASP A 600 32.99 18.08 -9.10
C ASP A 600 32.33 17.02 -8.20
N ASP A 601 32.65 15.76 -8.46
CA ASP A 601 32.18 14.59 -7.71
C ASP A 601 33.32 13.79 -7.06
N ARG A 602 34.54 14.35 -7.04
CA ARG A 602 35.73 13.65 -6.51
C ARG A 602 35.57 13.25 -5.03
N LEU A 603 34.88 14.09 -4.26
CA LEU A 603 34.58 13.86 -2.84
C LEU A 603 33.10 13.51 -2.62
N GLN A 604 32.37 13.14 -3.68
CA GLN A 604 30.98 12.72 -3.55
C GLN A 604 30.91 11.41 -2.74
N PRO A 605 30.02 11.33 -1.74
CA PRO A 605 29.72 10.06 -1.10
C PRO A 605 29.17 9.04 -2.09
N LEU A 606 29.34 7.75 -1.77
CA LEU A 606 28.64 6.69 -2.47
C LEU A 606 27.15 6.76 -2.11
N LEU A 607 26.30 6.73 -3.14
CA LEU A 607 24.84 6.85 -2.98
C LEU A 607 24.20 5.46 -2.89
N LEU A 608 23.48 5.24 -1.80
CA LEU A 608 22.86 3.97 -1.46
C LEU A 608 21.36 4.15 -1.26
N THR A 609 20.61 3.11 -1.61
CA THR A 609 19.21 2.92 -1.22
C THR A 609 19.12 1.79 -0.19
N ASN A 610 18.11 1.82 0.67
CA ASN A 610 17.95 0.82 1.74
C ASN A 610 16.75 -0.07 1.43
N LYS A 611 16.95 -1.31 0.98
CA LYS A 611 15.86 -2.24 0.69
C LYS A 611 15.09 -2.63 1.94
N THR A 612 15.78 -2.86 3.06
CA THR A 612 15.16 -3.21 4.35
C THR A 612 15.66 -2.30 5.47
N LYS A 613 15.70 -2.76 6.74
CA LYS A 613 16.38 -1.98 7.80
C LYS A 613 17.90 -2.17 7.76
N TRP A 614 18.37 -3.26 7.14
CA TRP A 614 19.75 -3.76 7.28
C TRP A 614 20.39 -4.13 5.94
N SER A 615 19.74 -3.86 4.82
CA SER A 615 20.14 -4.30 3.49
C SER A 615 20.17 -3.10 2.56
N TYR A 616 21.38 -2.64 2.24
CA TYR A 616 21.63 -1.54 1.30
C TYR A 616 21.87 -2.07 -0.11
N ASP A 617 21.70 -1.21 -1.11
CA ASP A 617 22.14 -1.42 -2.50
C ASP A 617 22.58 -0.09 -3.12
N PHE A 618 23.32 -0.16 -4.22
CA PHE A 618 23.68 1.03 -4.99
C PHE A 618 22.43 1.71 -5.55
N TYR A 619 22.30 3.02 -5.35
CA TYR A 619 21.18 3.77 -5.94
C TYR A 619 21.58 4.28 -7.32
N ILE A 620 21.16 3.57 -8.37
CA ILE A 620 21.47 3.88 -9.77
C ILE A 620 20.39 4.82 -10.36
N PRO A 621 20.78 5.92 -11.04
CA PRO A 621 19.83 6.87 -11.62
C PRO A 621 19.16 6.30 -12.87
N ASN A 622 18.05 6.93 -13.28
CA ASN A 622 17.40 6.64 -14.55
C ASN A 622 17.62 7.82 -15.51
N GLY A 623 18.34 7.59 -16.60
CA GLY A 623 18.82 8.66 -17.46
C GLY A 623 19.85 9.52 -16.74
N LYS A 624 19.60 10.83 -16.67
CA LYS A 624 20.48 11.81 -16.01
C LYS A 624 20.07 12.15 -14.57
N ASN A 625 18.91 11.67 -14.12
CA ASN A 625 18.33 12.12 -12.86
C ASN A 625 18.19 10.96 -11.88
N LEU A 626 18.48 11.25 -10.61
CA LEU A 626 18.13 10.40 -9.48
C LEU A 626 16.96 11.04 -8.75
N ASP A 627 15.76 10.50 -8.95
CA ASP A 627 14.53 11.02 -8.38
C ASP A 627 14.20 10.33 -7.05
N ILE A 628 13.93 11.11 -6.01
CA ILE A 628 13.71 10.62 -4.63
C ILE A 628 12.41 11.21 -4.08
N GLY A 629 11.64 10.36 -3.39
CA GLY A 629 10.48 10.70 -2.57
C GLY A 629 10.65 11.92 -1.71
N ILE A 630 9.65 12.80 -1.63
CA ILE A 630 9.59 13.75 -0.52
C ILE A 630 9.69 12.96 0.80
N ARG A 631 10.51 13.40 1.75
CA ARG A 631 10.82 12.68 3.02
C ARG A 631 11.49 11.31 2.88
N GLU A 632 11.60 10.75 1.69
CA GLU A 632 12.39 9.55 1.44
C GLU A 632 13.87 9.88 1.68
N SER A 633 14.59 8.96 2.31
CA SER A 633 15.98 9.20 2.68
C SER A 633 16.93 8.59 1.67
N LEU A 634 17.88 9.41 1.19
CA LEU A 634 19.05 8.93 0.47
C LEU A 634 20.13 8.59 1.49
N THR A 635 20.77 7.43 1.34
CA THR A 635 21.87 7.02 2.20
C THR A 635 23.21 7.38 1.54
N PHE A 636 24.11 7.97 2.32
CA PHE A 636 25.43 8.41 1.91
C PHE A 636 26.49 7.62 2.65
N LEU A 637 27.46 7.04 1.92
CA LEU A 637 28.59 6.31 2.48
C LEU A 637 29.92 6.97 2.10
N CYS A 638 30.73 7.26 3.11
CA CYS A 638 32.13 7.67 3.00
C CYS A 638 33.05 6.54 3.47
N SER A 639 33.47 5.67 2.55
CA SER A 639 34.45 4.60 2.81
C SER A 639 35.90 5.13 2.68
N PRO A 640 36.92 4.55 3.35
CA PRO A 640 36.89 3.46 4.31
C PRO A 640 36.59 3.94 5.75
N LYS A 641 36.66 3.02 6.72
CA LYS A 641 36.55 3.36 8.15
C LYS A 641 37.57 4.46 8.50
N GLY A 642 37.09 5.57 9.07
CA GLY A 642 37.90 6.77 9.35
C GLY A 642 37.62 7.94 8.40
N ASN A 643 37.06 7.67 7.21
CA ASN A 643 36.43 8.69 6.39
C ASN A 643 35.04 9.03 6.97
N ALA A 644 34.55 10.24 6.70
CA ALA A 644 33.27 10.71 7.22
C ALA A 644 32.68 11.77 6.31
N ILE A 645 31.38 12.01 6.45
CA ILE A 645 30.71 13.13 5.80
C ILE A 645 31.17 14.43 6.48
N GLU A 646 31.37 15.49 5.70
CA GLU A 646 31.74 16.80 6.22
C GLU A 646 30.68 17.31 7.20
N GLY A 647 31.11 17.86 8.35
CA GLY A 647 30.21 18.26 9.42
C GLY A 647 29.59 17.11 10.23
N GLU A 648 29.98 15.85 9.96
CA GLU A 648 29.57 14.67 10.71
C GLU A 648 30.77 13.86 11.25
N ASN A 649 30.46 13.01 12.24
CA ASN A 649 31.39 12.03 12.82
C ASN A 649 31.09 10.59 12.36
N THR A 650 30.13 10.41 11.45
CA THR A 650 29.76 9.11 10.90
C THR A 650 30.18 8.99 9.44
N ASN A 651 30.52 7.77 9.05
CA ASN A 651 30.83 7.39 7.68
C ASN A 651 29.59 6.95 6.88
N LEU A 652 28.48 6.68 7.56
CA LEU A 652 27.21 6.26 6.96
C LEU A 652 26.06 7.07 7.58
N THR A 653 25.27 7.74 6.77
CA THR A 653 24.08 8.49 7.22
C THR A 653 22.99 8.47 6.18
N SER A 654 21.77 8.82 6.58
CA SER A 654 20.64 8.98 5.67
C SER A 654 19.98 10.33 5.90
N TYR A 655 19.77 11.10 4.84
CA TYR A 655 19.06 12.38 4.91
C TYR A 655 17.77 12.32 4.11
N PRO A 656 16.63 12.73 4.69
CA PRO A 656 15.38 12.79 3.97
C PRO A 656 15.38 13.94 2.97
N CYS A 657 14.82 13.69 1.79
CA CYS A 657 14.60 14.70 0.77
C CYS A 657 13.64 15.78 1.26
N SER A 658 13.97 17.04 0.97
CA SER A 658 13.18 18.23 1.29
C SER A 658 12.48 18.79 0.06
N SER A 659 13.21 19.16 -0.99
CA SER A 659 12.66 19.59 -2.29
C SER A 659 13.80 19.81 -3.28
N ALA A 660 13.51 19.75 -4.59
CA ALA A 660 14.48 20.00 -5.65
C ALA A 660 15.76 19.14 -5.52
N ASP A 661 16.89 19.67 -5.08
CA ASP A 661 18.12 18.91 -4.85
C ASP A 661 18.59 19.00 -3.39
N THR A 662 17.68 19.38 -2.46
CA THR A 662 18.00 19.65 -1.07
C THR A 662 17.53 18.55 -0.12
N PHE A 663 18.36 18.25 0.88
CA PHE A 663 18.14 17.23 1.89
C PHE A 663 18.16 17.83 3.30
N ILE A 664 17.45 17.21 4.24
CA ILE A 664 17.36 17.68 5.62
C ILE A 664 18.50 17.08 6.44
N GLN A 665 19.55 17.85 6.67
CA GLN A 665 20.65 17.51 7.57
C GLN A 665 20.50 18.26 8.89
N LYS A 666 20.33 17.54 10.01
CA LYS A 666 20.17 18.12 11.36
C LYS A 666 19.11 19.25 11.43
N GLY A 667 18.00 19.09 10.69
CA GLY A 667 16.90 20.06 10.62
C GLY A 667 17.11 21.24 9.65
N LYS A 668 18.23 21.29 8.92
CA LYS A 668 18.51 22.32 7.90
C LYS A 668 18.42 21.73 6.49
N ASN A 669 17.92 22.51 5.54
CA ASN A 669 17.95 22.16 4.13
C ASN A 669 19.36 22.39 3.59
N VAL A 670 19.99 21.33 3.09
CA VAL A 670 21.35 21.33 2.54
C VAL A 670 21.28 20.84 1.09
N PRO A 671 21.79 21.60 0.11
CA PRO A 671 21.92 21.14 -1.28
C PRO A 671 22.77 19.88 -1.37
N PHE A 672 22.44 18.97 -2.30
CA PHE A 672 23.17 17.73 -2.51
C PHE A 672 24.68 17.94 -2.71
N ASP A 673 25.06 18.96 -3.49
CA ASP A 673 26.45 19.25 -3.82
C ASP A 673 27.30 19.64 -2.59
N ASN A 674 26.67 20.03 -1.48
CA ASN A 674 27.34 20.34 -0.21
C ASN A 674 27.51 19.11 0.69
N ILE A 675 26.92 17.96 0.34
CA ILE A 675 27.05 16.71 1.10
C ILE A 675 28.27 15.95 0.57
N ARG A 676 29.44 16.23 1.14
CA ARG A 676 30.74 15.70 0.70
C ARG A 676 31.40 14.82 1.75
N CYS A 677 32.27 13.91 1.32
CA CYS A 677 33.17 13.18 2.22
C CYS A 677 34.43 14.01 2.50
N LYS A 678 35.00 13.88 3.70
CA LYS A 678 36.26 14.52 4.10
C LYS A 678 37.45 14.10 3.23
N SER A 679 37.37 12.91 2.62
CA SER A 679 38.37 12.39 1.69
C SER A 679 37.69 11.50 0.64
N ILE A 680 38.43 11.20 -0.44
CA ILE A 680 37.96 10.35 -1.53
C ILE A 680 37.47 9.01 -0.99
N VAL A 681 36.30 8.58 -1.47
CA VAL A 681 35.76 7.26 -1.14
C VAL A 681 36.63 6.18 -1.78
N LYS A 682 37.17 5.27 -0.97
CA LYS A 682 37.95 4.12 -1.45
C LYS A 682 37.19 2.81 -1.20
N GLY A 683 37.22 1.91 -2.18
CA GLY A 683 36.78 0.52 -1.99
C GLY A 683 37.78 -0.31 -1.19
N SER A 684 37.40 -1.55 -0.89
CA SER A 684 38.22 -2.59 -0.29
C SER A 684 37.87 -3.96 -0.88
N THR A 685 38.54 -5.02 -0.45
CA THR A 685 38.32 -6.39 -0.95
C THR A 685 37.86 -7.35 0.15
N ILE A 686 37.14 -8.40 -0.24
CA ILE A 686 36.87 -9.59 0.59
C ILE A 686 37.15 -10.84 -0.23
N THR A 687 38.16 -11.60 0.16
CA THR A 687 38.43 -12.93 -0.39
C THR A 687 37.46 -13.95 0.20
N THR A 688 36.76 -14.68 -0.68
CA THR A 688 35.79 -15.70 -0.27
C THR A 688 36.39 -17.11 -0.29
N ASN A 689 35.60 -18.08 0.19
CA ASN A 689 35.95 -19.49 0.07
C ASN A 689 35.47 -20.18 -1.22
N ILE A 690 34.82 -19.42 -2.11
CA ILE A 690 34.22 -19.93 -3.34
C ILE A 690 35.33 -20.14 -4.37
N ARG A 691 35.48 -21.37 -4.84
CA ARG A 691 36.38 -21.72 -5.96
C ARG A 691 35.79 -21.26 -7.29
N CYS A 692 36.65 -20.91 -8.23
CA CYS A 692 36.26 -20.44 -9.56
C CYS A 692 37.35 -20.77 -10.59
N GLY A 693 37.09 -20.51 -11.88
CA GLY A 693 38.06 -20.71 -12.95
C GLY A 693 38.57 -22.14 -13.01
N ASN A 694 37.65 -23.12 -13.04
CA ASN A 694 37.97 -24.55 -12.95
C ASN A 694 38.82 -24.93 -11.72
N ASN A 695 38.44 -24.41 -10.53
CA ASN A 695 39.12 -24.61 -9.25
C ASN A 695 40.54 -24.01 -9.11
N MET A 696 41.05 -23.32 -10.13
CA MET A 696 42.37 -22.66 -10.07
C MET A 696 42.35 -21.44 -9.13
N GLY A 697 41.26 -20.69 -9.13
CA GLY A 697 41.15 -19.44 -8.37
C GLY A 697 40.14 -19.47 -7.21
N ARG A 698 40.05 -18.33 -6.53
CA ARG A 698 38.98 -18.01 -5.58
C ARG A 698 38.30 -16.70 -5.96
N ILE A 699 37.02 -16.56 -5.62
CA ILE A 699 36.31 -15.31 -5.79
C ILE A 699 36.78 -14.30 -4.75
N ILE A 700 37.23 -13.14 -5.22
CA ILE A 700 37.52 -11.92 -4.47
C ILE A 700 36.47 -10.88 -4.84
N ASN A 701 35.71 -10.42 -3.86
CA ASN A 701 34.75 -9.33 -4.06
C ASN A 701 35.45 -7.99 -3.84
N ILE A 702 35.33 -7.07 -4.79
CA ILE A 702 35.85 -5.70 -4.70
C ILE A 702 34.66 -4.76 -4.56
N GLY A 703 34.67 -3.87 -3.57
CA GLY A 703 33.48 -3.08 -3.24
C GLY A 703 33.60 -2.30 -1.94
N TYR A 704 32.52 -2.22 -1.17
CA TYR A 704 32.45 -1.38 0.04
C TYR A 704 31.89 -2.13 1.25
N GLN A 705 32.57 -2.00 2.38
CA GLN A 705 32.01 -2.40 3.67
C GLN A 705 30.99 -1.35 4.14
N VAL A 706 29.69 -1.68 4.08
CA VAL A 706 28.61 -0.75 4.47
C VAL A 706 28.25 -0.88 5.94
N THR A 707 28.06 -2.12 6.41
CA THR A 707 27.79 -2.44 7.82
C THR A 707 28.76 -3.51 8.28
N ARG A 708 28.70 -3.95 9.55
CA ARG A 708 29.55 -5.06 10.03
C ARG A 708 29.30 -6.38 9.28
N THR A 709 28.10 -6.57 8.74
CA THR A 709 27.65 -7.85 8.15
C THR A 709 27.42 -7.77 6.64
N GLN A 710 27.36 -6.57 6.06
CA GLN A 710 27.10 -6.38 4.64
C GLN A 710 28.29 -5.73 3.94
N PHE A 711 28.79 -6.43 2.93
CA PHE A 711 29.72 -5.94 1.94
C PHE A 711 29.00 -5.80 0.60
N LEU A 712 29.01 -4.59 0.03
CA LEU A 712 28.44 -4.33 -1.30
C LEU A 712 29.50 -4.53 -2.36
N THR A 713 29.41 -5.65 -3.07
CA THR A 713 30.29 -6.01 -4.18
C THR A 713 29.96 -5.18 -5.42
N LEU A 714 30.97 -4.49 -5.95
CA LEU A 714 30.91 -3.77 -7.20
C LEU A 714 31.46 -4.62 -8.37
N ILE A 715 32.56 -5.34 -8.13
CA ILE A 715 33.23 -6.24 -9.08
C ILE A 715 33.52 -7.55 -8.37
N GLN A 716 33.26 -8.69 -9.02
CA GLN A 716 33.83 -9.98 -8.57
C GLN A 716 35.02 -10.33 -9.44
N SER A 717 36.14 -10.70 -8.82
CA SER A 717 37.31 -11.22 -9.50
C SER A 717 37.50 -12.70 -9.15
N CYS A 718 37.62 -13.56 -10.16
CA CYS A 718 38.15 -14.89 -9.98
C CYS A 718 39.67 -14.84 -10.08
N TYR A 719 40.36 -15.00 -8.96
CA TYR A 719 41.80 -14.76 -8.87
C TYR A 719 42.57 -16.04 -8.53
N ASP A 720 43.54 -16.38 -9.35
CA ASP A 720 44.56 -17.38 -9.05
C ASP A 720 45.73 -16.72 -8.32
N SER A 721 45.81 -16.97 -7.01
CA SER A 721 46.86 -16.41 -6.16
C SER A 721 48.24 -16.99 -6.44
N LYS A 722 48.35 -18.20 -7.03
CA LYS A 722 49.66 -18.81 -7.33
C LYS A 722 50.29 -18.14 -8.54
N ALA A 723 49.52 -17.99 -9.62
CA ALA A 723 49.96 -17.31 -10.83
C ALA A 723 49.91 -15.77 -10.70
N ALA A 724 49.33 -15.24 -9.63
CA ALA A 724 49.02 -13.82 -9.47
C ALA A 724 48.23 -13.27 -10.68
N ASN A 725 47.19 -14.00 -11.07
CA ASN A 725 46.43 -13.76 -12.29
C ASN A 725 44.93 -13.69 -12.01
N PRO A 726 44.24 -12.58 -12.32
CA PRO A 726 42.78 -12.62 -12.44
C PRO A 726 42.40 -13.40 -13.70
N LEU A 727 41.74 -14.55 -13.49
CA LEU A 727 41.26 -15.41 -14.58
C LEU A 727 40.08 -14.76 -15.31
N TYR A 728 39.20 -14.10 -14.55
CA TYR A 728 38.16 -13.21 -15.07
C TYR A 728 37.64 -12.29 -13.97
N THR A 729 37.03 -11.17 -14.36
CA THR A 729 36.15 -10.36 -13.51
C THR A 729 34.73 -10.34 -14.06
N ASN A 730 33.78 -9.98 -13.20
CA ASN A 730 32.41 -9.64 -13.60
C ASN A 730 31.97 -8.30 -12.99
N HIS A 731 31.14 -7.59 -13.73
CA HIS A 731 30.47 -6.38 -13.26
C HIS A 731 29.22 -6.10 -14.11
N THR A 732 28.40 -5.16 -13.66
CA THR A 732 27.19 -4.73 -14.36
C THR A 732 27.39 -3.34 -14.98
N VAL A 733 27.08 -3.21 -16.27
CA VAL A 733 26.96 -1.91 -16.96
C VAL A 733 25.50 -1.49 -16.96
N TYR A 734 25.16 -0.43 -16.23
CA TYR A 734 23.79 0.06 -16.12
C TYR A 734 23.40 0.94 -17.32
N GLY A 735 22.87 0.31 -18.36
CA GLY A 735 22.51 0.97 -19.62
C GLY A 735 21.61 2.19 -19.48
N GLN A 736 20.61 2.13 -18.59
CA GLN A 736 19.70 3.25 -18.32
C GLN A 736 20.40 4.47 -17.72
N ALA A 737 21.55 4.28 -17.07
CA ALA A 737 22.30 5.32 -16.37
C ALA A 737 23.48 5.87 -17.16
N ILE A 738 23.77 5.36 -18.38
CA ILE A 738 24.90 5.80 -19.21
C ILE A 738 25.03 7.34 -19.30
N PRO A 739 23.93 8.12 -19.49
CA PRO A 739 24.02 9.58 -19.53
C PRO A 739 24.43 10.25 -18.21
N ALA A 740 24.34 9.55 -17.08
CA ALA A 740 24.70 10.02 -15.74
C ALA A 740 26.13 9.63 -15.31
N PHE A 741 26.87 8.88 -16.13
CA PHE A 741 28.20 8.40 -15.78
C PHE A 741 29.14 9.58 -15.51
N SER A 742 29.86 9.50 -14.40
CA SER A 742 30.85 10.50 -14.00
C SER A 742 31.89 10.71 -15.10
N ALA A 743 32.16 11.99 -15.39
CA ALA A 743 33.20 12.43 -16.31
C ALA A 743 34.51 12.78 -15.58
N GLN A 744 34.65 12.36 -14.32
CA GLN A 744 35.84 12.60 -13.51
C GLN A 744 37.10 11.99 -14.14
N SER A 745 38.21 12.73 -14.13
CA SER A 745 39.48 12.28 -14.69
C SER A 745 40.50 11.82 -13.65
N HIS A 746 40.24 12.03 -12.35
CA HIS A 746 41.14 11.60 -11.28
C HIS A 746 41.28 10.07 -11.25
N ARG A 747 42.53 9.59 -11.25
CA ARG A 747 42.87 8.17 -11.18
C ARG A 747 43.63 7.88 -9.89
N PRO A 748 43.08 7.10 -8.94
CA PRO A 748 43.81 6.72 -7.73
C PRO A 748 44.97 5.78 -8.06
N PRO A 749 45.98 5.66 -7.18
CA PRO A 749 47.02 4.65 -7.31
C PRO A 749 46.42 3.24 -7.22
N PHE A 750 47.04 2.27 -7.89
CA PHE A 750 46.61 0.87 -7.82
C PHE A 750 46.95 0.25 -6.47
N SER A 751 45.96 -0.44 -5.89
CA SER A 751 46.09 -1.18 -4.65
C SER A 751 46.63 -2.59 -4.87
N GLU A 752 47.60 -2.98 -4.04
CA GLU A 752 48.14 -4.34 -3.92
C GLU A 752 47.37 -5.17 -2.86
N GLU A 753 46.20 -4.70 -2.43
CA GLU A 753 45.33 -5.50 -1.57
C GLU A 753 44.88 -6.80 -2.27
N ALA A 754 44.87 -7.89 -1.52
CA ALA A 754 44.46 -9.24 -1.94
C ALA A 754 45.32 -9.94 -3.02
N ILE A 755 46.48 -9.39 -3.38
CA ILE A 755 47.53 -10.12 -4.12
C ILE A 755 48.52 -10.80 -3.15
N PRO A 756 49.39 -11.72 -3.61
CA PRO A 756 50.41 -12.34 -2.75
C PRO A 756 51.33 -11.30 -2.08
N TYR A 757 51.60 -11.47 -0.78
CA TYR A 757 52.37 -10.50 0.02
C TYR A 757 53.80 -10.26 -0.48
N ASN A 758 54.38 -11.23 -1.19
CA ASN A 758 55.74 -11.19 -1.74
C ASN A 758 55.76 -10.72 -3.21
N LEU A 759 54.72 -10.01 -3.66
CA LEU A 759 54.58 -9.51 -5.03
C LEU A 759 54.45 -7.99 -5.02
N GLU A 760 55.47 -7.29 -5.52
CA GLU A 760 55.48 -5.83 -5.65
C GLU A 760 54.92 -5.40 -7.03
N ALA A 761 53.63 -5.63 -7.28
CA ALA A 761 53.04 -5.43 -8.60
C ALA A 761 53.25 -4.00 -9.15
N ASN A 762 53.18 -2.95 -8.32
CA ASN A 762 53.48 -1.58 -8.75
C ASN A 762 54.91 -1.43 -9.28
N ASN A 763 55.86 -2.17 -8.73
CA ASN A 763 57.26 -2.16 -9.18
C ASN A 763 57.42 -2.92 -10.50
N LEU A 764 56.78 -4.09 -10.63
CA LEU A 764 56.84 -4.94 -11.83
C LEU A 764 56.26 -4.25 -13.07
N TYR A 765 55.25 -3.39 -12.91
CA TYR A 765 54.70 -2.60 -14.02
C TYR A 765 55.57 -1.42 -14.47
N LYS A 766 56.70 -1.12 -13.80
CA LYS A 766 57.62 -0.08 -14.29
C LYS A 766 58.31 -0.56 -15.56
N GLN A 767 58.38 0.30 -16.58
CA GLN A 767 58.94 -0.08 -17.88
C GLN A 767 60.38 -0.62 -17.78
N GLU A 768 61.21 -0.06 -16.91
CA GLU A 768 62.58 -0.56 -16.70
C GLU A 768 62.62 -1.98 -16.14
N ARG A 769 61.67 -2.36 -15.26
CA ARG A 769 61.54 -3.74 -14.79
C ARG A 769 61.05 -4.67 -15.90
N GLN A 770 60.07 -4.24 -16.68
CA GLN A 770 59.58 -5.02 -17.81
C GLN A 770 60.68 -5.30 -18.85
N LYS A 771 61.52 -4.31 -19.15
CA LYS A 771 62.67 -4.48 -20.06
C LYS A 771 63.68 -5.50 -19.53
N GLN A 772 63.97 -5.48 -18.22
CA GLN A 772 64.86 -6.45 -17.59
C GLN A 772 64.31 -7.88 -17.68
N GLU A 773 63.04 -8.06 -17.35
CA GLU A 773 62.33 -9.35 -17.43
C GLU A 773 62.32 -9.90 -18.86
N ILE A 774 61.94 -9.08 -19.84
CA ILE A 774 61.89 -9.48 -21.25
C ILE A 774 63.30 -9.77 -21.79
N ALA A 775 64.31 -8.96 -21.45
CA ALA A 775 65.70 -9.22 -21.85
C ALA A 775 66.19 -10.58 -21.37
N ALA A 776 65.93 -10.89 -20.10
CA ALA A 776 66.33 -12.14 -19.48
C ALA A 776 65.62 -13.33 -20.13
N ARG A 777 64.31 -13.23 -20.35
CA ARG A 777 63.50 -14.30 -20.96
C ARG A 777 63.87 -14.56 -22.41
N LEU A 778 64.08 -13.52 -23.21
CA LEU A 778 64.45 -13.67 -24.63
C LEU A 778 65.96 -13.91 -24.84
N GLY A 779 66.77 -13.85 -23.78
CA GLY A 779 68.22 -14.03 -23.83
C GLY A 779 68.96 -12.96 -24.64
N SER A 780 68.35 -11.79 -24.88
CA SER A 780 68.92 -10.73 -25.73
C SER A 780 68.38 -9.34 -25.37
N ALA A 781 69.28 -8.45 -24.94
CA ALA A 781 68.97 -7.04 -24.74
C ALA A 781 68.62 -6.32 -26.06
N ALA A 782 69.17 -6.77 -27.19
CA ALA A 782 68.87 -6.19 -28.50
C ALA A 782 67.44 -6.47 -28.94
N LEU A 783 66.88 -7.65 -28.62
CA LEU A 783 65.47 -7.99 -28.90
C LEU A 783 64.49 -7.13 -28.10
N VAL A 784 64.89 -6.62 -26.93
CA VAL A 784 64.05 -5.67 -26.17
C VAL A 784 63.80 -4.41 -26.98
N ASN A 785 64.79 -3.89 -27.71
CA ASN A 785 64.58 -2.70 -28.55
C ASN A 785 63.59 -2.94 -29.70
N LYS A 786 63.44 -4.20 -30.15
CA LYS A 786 62.46 -4.60 -31.16
C LYS A 786 61.03 -4.60 -30.60
N TYR A 787 60.83 -5.20 -29.43
CA TYR A 787 59.51 -5.40 -28.82
C TYR A 787 59.08 -4.29 -27.86
N TYR A 788 59.99 -3.42 -27.44
CA TYR A 788 59.75 -2.37 -26.46
C TYR A 788 60.20 -0.98 -26.96
N PRO A 789 59.76 -0.51 -28.15
CA PRO A 789 59.94 0.89 -28.54
C PRO A 789 59.17 1.84 -27.60
N LYS A 790 59.46 3.15 -27.63
CA LYS A 790 58.88 4.15 -26.70
C LYS A 790 57.35 4.10 -26.56
N SER A 791 56.61 3.63 -27.57
CA SER A 791 55.15 3.55 -27.59
C SER A 791 54.57 2.17 -27.21
N GLN A 792 55.41 1.17 -26.91
CA GLN A 792 54.99 -0.19 -26.56
C GLN A 792 55.50 -0.54 -25.16
N PHE A 793 54.57 -0.77 -24.25
CA PHE A 793 54.81 -1.25 -22.91
C PHE A 793 53.60 -2.04 -22.42
N LEU A 794 53.80 -2.91 -21.42
CA LEU A 794 52.68 -3.60 -20.78
C LEU A 794 52.05 -2.66 -19.76
N SER A 795 50.84 -2.24 -20.08
CA SER A 795 50.00 -1.39 -19.25
C SER A 795 49.18 -2.21 -18.27
N ARG A 796 48.69 -1.55 -17.22
CA ARG A 796 47.72 -2.11 -16.27
C ARG A 796 46.34 -2.11 -16.93
N GLY A 797 46.05 -3.13 -17.73
CA GLY A 797 44.77 -3.28 -18.42
C GLY A 797 43.67 -3.72 -17.45
N HIS A 798 42.72 -2.84 -17.18
CA HIS A 798 41.55 -3.18 -16.36
C HIS A 798 40.70 -4.24 -17.06
N LEU A 799 40.18 -5.20 -16.29
CA LEU A 799 39.19 -6.15 -16.77
C LEU A 799 37.77 -5.57 -16.63
N SER A 800 37.46 -4.99 -15.47
CA SER A 800 36.30 -4.12 -15.24
C SER A 800 36.77 -2.65 -15.24
N PRO A 801 36.61 -1.91 -16.36
CA PRO A 801 37.17 -0.57 -16.52
C PRO A 801 36.39 0.50 -15.72
N ASP A 802 37.07 1.57 -15.32
CA ASP A 802 36.46 2.68 -14.56
C ASP A 802 35.28 3.32 -15.29
N ALA A 803 35.40 3.52 -16.60
CA ALA A 803 34.37 4.12 -17.45
C ALA A 803 33.03 3.33 -17.50
N ASP A 804 32.97 2.11 -16.97
CA ASP A 804 31.74 1.31 -16.90
C ASP A 804 30.87 1.62 -15.66
N PHE A 805 31.36 2.46 -14.74
CA PHE A 805 30.69 2.76 -13.48
C PHE A 805 30.12 4.18 -13.39
N VAL A 806 28.94 4.28 -12.76
CA VAL A 806 28.11 5.49 -12.75
C VAL A 806 28.75 6.64 -11.97
N TYR A 807 29.20 6.40 -10.74
CA TYR A 807 29.67 7.46 -9.85
C TYR A 807 31.19 7.43 -9.70
N ALA A 808 31.83 8.60 -9.58
CA ALA A 808 33.26 8.73 -9.28
C ALA A 808 33.77 7.77 -8.16
N PRO A 809 33.11 7.64 -6.98
CA PRO A 809 33.51 6.67 -5.98
C PRO A 809 33.58 5.23 -6.50
N MET A 810 32.69 4.81 -7.40
CA MET A 810 32.69 3.48 -8.03
C MET A 810 33.83 3.33 -9.02
N GLN A 811 34.11 4.37 -9.81
CA GLN A 811 35.25 4.42 -10.74
C GLN A 811 36.58 4.27 -10.00
N PHE A 812 36.74 4.91 -8.84
CA PHE A 812 37.95 4.79 -8.02
C PHE A 812 38.18 3.37 -7.47
N THR A 813 37.14 2.56 -7.37
CA THR A 813 37.20 1.19 -6.84
C THR A 813 37.66 0.16 -7.88
N THR A 814 37.90 0.54 -9.13
CA THR A 814 38.42 -0.41 -10.15
C THR A 814 39.93 -0.65 -10.03
N TYR A 815 40.65 0.21 -9.30
CA TYR A 815 42.11 0.29 -9.26
C TYR A 815 42.74 -0.73 -8.30
N PHE A 816 42.41 -2.02 -8.44
CA PHE A 816 43.04 -3.13 -7.70
C PHE A 816 43.76 -4.07 -8.68
N PHE A 817 44.93 -4.58 -8.32
CA PHE A 817 45.66 -5.53 -9.20
C PHE A 817 44.91 -6.85 -9.43
N VAL A 818 44.01 -7.24 -8.52
CA VAL A 818 43.08 -8.37 -8.75
C VAL A 818 42.03 -8.08 -9.85
N ASN A 819 42.00 -6.89 -10.45
CA ASN A 819 41.15 -6.50 -11.59
C ASN A 819 42.00 -6.14 -12.82
N VAL A 820 43.27 -6.57 -12.89
CA VAL A 820 44.21 -6.14 -13.92
C VAL A 820 44.95 -7.32 -14.55
N ASN A 821 45.06 -7.30 -15.88
CA ASN A 821 46.04 -8.10 -16.61
C ASN A 821 47.08 -7.22 -17.32
N PRO A 822 48.30 -7.73 -17.58
CA PRO A 822 49.26 -7.05 -18.45
C PRO A 822 48.73 -6.97 -19.88
N GLN A 823 48.55 -5.76 -20.41
CA GLN A 823 48.08 -5.58 -21.79
C GLN A 823 49.03 -4.66 -22.53
N TRP A 824 49.39 -4.99 -23.77
CA TRP A 824 50.18 -4.07 -24.59
C TRP A 824 49.42 -2.76 -24.76
N GLN A 825 50.09 -1.63 -24.47
CA GLN A 825 49.46 -0.32 -24.45
C GLN A 825 48.73 0.01 -25.77
N SER A 826 49.30 -0.41 -26.91
CA SER A 826 48.71 -0.22 -28.24
C SER A 826 47.38 -0.98 -28.42
N ILE A 827 47.17 -2.06 -27.67
CA ILE A 827 45.97 -2.89 -27.69
C ILE A 827 44.96 -2.37 -26.68
N ASN A 828 45.41 -2.12 -25.44
CA ASN A 828 44.60 -1.56 -24.36
C ASN A 828 43.96 -0.21 -24.77
N ALA A 829 44.76 0.71 -25.31
CA ALA A 829 44.27 1.99 -25.84
C ALA A 829 43.79 1.94 -27.30
N GLY A 830 43.83 0.75 -27.91
CA GLY A 830 43.41 0.49 -29.29
C GLY A 830 42.02 -0.12 -29.36
N ASN A 831 41.92 -1.32 -29.94
CA ASN A 831 40.64 -1.99 -30.15
C ASN A 831 40.01 -2.48 -28.84
N TRP A 832 40.79 -2.69 -27.78
CA TRP A 832 40.22 -3.05 -26.48
C TRP A 832 39.34 -1.92 -25.90
N LEU A 833 39.82 -0.69 -25.93
CA LEU A 833 39.03 0.50 -25.58
C LEU A 833 37.79 0.68 -26.49
N ALA A 834 37.91 0.30 -27.77
CA ALA A 834 36.80 0.34 -28.71
C ALA A 834 35.70 -0.67 -28.33
N ILE A 835 36.06 -1.90 -27.95
CA ILE A 835 35.14 -2.90 -27.40
C ILE A 835 34.42 -2.34 -26.17
N GLU A 836 35.15 -1.84 -25.18
CA GLU A 836 34.56 -1.28 -23.96
C GLU A 836 33.57 -0.15 -24.27
N SER A 837 33.90 0.71 -25.24
CA SER A 837 33.03 1.77 -25.69
C SER A 837 31.77 1.26 -26.42
N MET A 838 31.87 0.17 -27.19
CA MET A 838 30.71 -0.48 -27.81
C MET A 838 29.77 -1.08 -26.77
N VAL A 839 30.31 -1.77 -25.75
CA VAL A 839 29.51 -2.36 -24.67
C VAL A 839 28.65 -1.29 -23.99
N ARG A 840 29.23 -0.14 -23.65
CA ARG A 840 28.51 1.00 -23.07
C ARG A 840 27.45 1.57 -24.01
N ARG A 841 27.75 1.70 -25.31
CA ARG A 841 26.76 2.17 -26.31
C ARG A 841 25.59 1.20 -26.45
N LEU A 842 25.85 -0.11 -26.51
CA LEU A 842 24.81 -1.14 -26.58
C LEU A 842 23.93 -1.12 -25.33
N ALA A 843 24.53 -1.10 -24.13
CA ALA A 843 23.79 -0.99 -22.89
C ALA A 843 22.89 0.26 -22.89
N GLY A 844 23.41 1.41 -23.32
CA GLY A 844 22.67 2.66 -23.46
C GLY A 844 21.50 2.58 -24.46
N LYS A 845 21.72 1.96 -25.63
CA LYS A 845 20.69 1.72 -26.67
C LYS A 845 19.56 0.83 -26.13
N LEU A 846 19.91 -0.24 -25.42
CA LEU A 846 18.94 -1.16 -24.80
C LEU A 846 18.25 -0.56 -23.56
N LYS A 847 18.84 0.48 -22.95
CA LYS A 847 18.41 1.03 -21.65
C LYS A 847 18.25 -0.04 -20.57
N ALA A 848 19.08 -1.08 -20.63
CA ALA A 848 18.99 -2.26 -19.77
C ALA A 848 20.37 -2.58 -19.17
N PRO A 849 20.42 -3.19 -17.97
CA PRO A 849 21.68 -3.63 -17.38
C PRO A 849 22.24 -4.83 -18.14
N LEU A 850 23.52 -4.77 -18.50
CA LEU A 850 24.27 -5.89 -19.10
C LEU A 850 25.29 -6.41 -18.09
N GLN A 851 25.35 -7.73 -17.93
CA GLN A 851 26.43 -8.37 -17.18
C GLN A 851 27.62 -8.57 -18.11
N VAL A 852 28.79 -8.12 -17.68
CA VAL A 852 30.02 -8.19 -18.46
C VAL A 852 31.01 -9.06 -17.71
N TYR A 853 31.51 -10.09 -18.38
CA TYR A 853 32.60 -10.92 -17.88
C TYR A 853 33.83 -10.65 -18.73
N THR A 854 34.96 -10.38 -18.11
CA THR A 854 36.19 -10.07 -18.83
C THR A 854 37.33 -10.88 -18.25
N GLY A 855 38.12 -11.54 -19.09
CA GLY A 855 39.22 -12.35 -18.61
C GLY A 855 40.30 -12.55 -19.65
N SER A 856 41.19 -13.47 -19.36
CA SER A 856 42.31 -13.83 -20.22
C SER A 856 42.39 -15.33 -20.47
N HIS A 857 43.09 -15.71 -21.52
CA HIS A 857 43.39 -17.10 -21.84
C HIS A 857 44.79 -17.21 -22.47
N ASP A 858 45.51 -18.26 -22.07
CA ASP A 858 46.85 -18.62 -22.52
C ASP A 858 47.93 -17.55 -22.23
N VAL A 859 49.20 -17.91 -22.37
CA VAL A 859 50.34 -17.00 -22.15
C VAL A 859 50.95 -16.59 -23.48
N LEU A 860 51.16 -15.28 -23.67
CA LEU A 860 51.78 -14.74 -24.86
C LEU A 860 53.22 -15.25 -24.97
N THR A 861 53.58 -15.78 -26.14
CA THR A 861 54.94 -16.14 -26.49
C THR A 861 55.56 -15.15 -27.46
N LEU A 862 56.86 -14.89 -27.32
CA LEU A 862 57.68 -14.18 -28.30
C LEU A 862 58.92 -15.00 -28.64
N PRO A 863 59.49 -14.86 -29.86
CA PRO A 863 60.69 -15.60 -30.23
C PRO A 863 61.92 -15.05 -29.49
N ASP A 864 62.69 -15.95 -28.90
CA ASP A 864 63.99 -15.66 -28.30
C ASP A 864 65.09 -15.41 -29.36
N LYS A 865 66.34 -15.24 -28.92
CA LYS A 865 67.49 -15.06 -29.81
C LYS A 865 67.73 -16.23 -30.80
N ASN A 866 67.21 -17.41 -30.51
CA ASN A 866 67.31 -18.62 -31.32
C ASN A 866 66.01 -18.91 -32.08
N ASN A 867 65.04 -17.99 -32.06
CA ASN A 867 63.71 -18.10 -32.66
C ASN A 867 62.80 -19.17 -32.02
N ASN A 868 63.08 -19.60 -30.77
CA ASN A 868 62.19 -20.46 -30.00
C ASN A 868 61.09 -19.62 -29.33
N PRO A 869 59.84 -20.11 -29.25
CA PRO A 869 58.77 -19.42 -28.53
C PRO A 869 59.02 -19.44 -27.02
N VAL A 870 59.01 -18.26 -26.38
CA VAL A 870 59.18 -18.11 -24.93
C VAL A 870 58.00 -17.35 -24.35
N GLU A 871 57.38 -17.91 -23.31
CA GLU A 871 56.28 -17.31 -22.56
C GLU A 871 56.71 -16.05 -21.78
N LEU A 872 55.84 -15.05 -21.80
CA LEU A 872 56.06 -13.77 -21.13
C LEU A 872 55.32 -13.64 -19.81
N TYR A 873 56.05 -13.17 -18.81
CA TYR A 873 55.56 -12.85 -17.47
C TYR A 873 56.18 -11.53 -17.01
N LEU A 874 55.49 -10.83 -16.10
CA LEU A 874 56.05 -9.62 -15.48
C LEU A 874 56.98 -9.88 -14.30
N ASP A 875 57.08 -11.13 -13.83
CA ASP A 875 57.89 -11.53 -12.68
C ASP A 875 58.78 -12.72 -13.03
N PHE A 876 60.04 -12.70 -12.59
CA PHE A 876 61.01 -13.79 -12.79
C PHE A 876 60.53 -15.15 -12.27
N GLN A 877 59.61 -15.19 -11.29
CA GLN A 877 59.05 -16.45 -10.74
C GLN A 877 57.85 -16.98 -11.53
N ASN A 878 57.66 -16.54 -12.78
CA ASN A 878 56.55 -16.92 -13.65
C ASN A 878 55.17 -16.59 -13.06
N ARG A 879 55.08 -15.43 -12.38
CA ARG A 879 53.82 -14.84 -11.90
C ARG A 879 53.44 -13.65 -12.80
N MET A 880 52.16 -13.27 -12.79
CA MET A 880 51.59 -12.22 -13.64
C MET A 880 51.85 -12.48 -15.14
N PRO A 881 51.28 -13.58 -15.70
CA PRO A 881 51.42 -13.90 -17.11
C PRO A 881 50.91 -12.76 -17.99
N VAL A 882 51.61 -12.52 -19.10
CA VAL A 882 51.09 -11.66 -20.17
C VAL A 882 50.16 -12.53 -21.00
N PRO A 883 48.84 -12.27 -21.02
CA PRO A 883 47.90 -13.15 -21.70
C PRO A 883 48.07 -13.09 -23.22
N LYS A 884 47.91 -14.23 -23.92
CA LYS A 884 47.85 -14.26 -25.39
C LYS A 884 46.50 -13.72 -25.88
N TYR A 885 45.41 -14.13 -25.24
CA TYR A 885 44.06 -13.70 -25.57
C TYR A 885 43.41 -12.94 -24.41
N LEU A 886 42.76 -11.83 -24.73
CA LEU A 886 41.81 -11.14 -23.87
C LEU A 886 40.42 -11.45 -24.38
N TRP A 887 39.48 -11.75 -23.50
CA TRP A 887 38.10 -12.01 -23.90
C TRP A 887 37.12 -11.21 -23.04
N LYS A 888 35.99 -10.82 -23.65
CA LYS A 888 34.89 -10.12 -22.98
C LYS A 888 33.55 -10.69 -23.43
N ILE A 889 32.80 -11.25 -22.49
CA ILE A 889 31.44 -11.75 -22.71
C ILE A 889 30.45 -10.68 -22.26
N ILE A 890 29.56 -10.29 -23.16
CA ILE A 890 28.42 -9.42 -22.87
C ILE A 890 27.19 -10.30 -22.77
N TYR A 891 26.50 -10.26 -21.63
CA TYR A 891 25.38 -11.14 -21.33
C TYR A 891 24.16 -10.34 -20.85
N ASN A 892 23.05 -10.46 -21.58
CA ASN A 892 21.76 -9.93 -21.17
C ASN A 892 21.03 -10.96 -20.31
N THR A 893 20.92 -10.69 -19.01
CA THR A 893 20.30 -11.63 -18.06
C THR A 893 18.80 -11.80 -18.25
N GLN A 894 18.12 -10.89 -18.95
CA GLN A 894 16.68 -10.97 -19.22
C GLN A 894 16.39 -11.86 -20.43
N SER A 895 16.98 -11.54 -21.58
CA SER A 895 16.79 -12.33 -22.82
C SER A 895 17.58 -13.64 -22.83
N LYS A 896 18.57 -13.79 -21.93
CA LYS A 896 19.52 -14.90 -21.90
C LYS A 896 20.40 -14.97 -23.16
N GLU A 897 20.59 -13.85 -23.84
CA GLU A 897 21.47 -13.75 -25.00
C GLU A 897 22.87 -13.32 -24.55
N GLY A 898 23.91 -13.86 -25.19
CA GLY A 898 25.28 -13.43 -24.94
C GLY A 898 26.19 -13.56 -26.15
N ILE A 899 27.28 -12.80 -26.16
CA ILE A 899 28.32 -12.87 -27.19
C ILE A 899 29.69 -12.66 -26.54
N ALA A 900 30.73 -13.31 -27.06
CA ALA A 900 32.10 -13.10 -26.65
C ALA A 900 32.87 -12.34 -27.72
N LEU A 901 33.65 -11.32 -27.32
CA LEU A 901 34.65 -10.67 -28.16
C LEU A 901 36.03 -11.05 -27.66
N ILE A 902 36.92 -11.44 -28.57
CA ILE A 902 38.28 -11.87 -28.27
C ILE A 902 39.24 -10.89 -28.93
N ALA A 903 40.24 -10.42 -28.20
CA ALA A 903 41.33 -9.61 -28.70
C ALA A 903 42.66 -10.36 -28.53
N ILE A 904 43.44 -10.46 -29.60
CA ILE A 904 44.79 -11.02 -29.56
C ILE A 904 45.73 -9.97 -28.99
N ASN A 905 46.30 -10.22 -27.83
CA ASN A 905 47.20 -9.32 -27.11
C ASN A 905 48.65 -9.43 -27.64
N ASN A 906 48.83 -9.36 -28.97
CA ASN A 906 50.15 -9.40 -29.61
C ASN A 906 50.23 -8.40 -30.77
N PRO A 907 50.83 -7.20 -30.57
CA PRO A 907 50.93 -6.19 -31.62
C PRO A 907 52.05 -6.49 -32.64
N PHE A 908 52.78 -7.60 -32.49
CA PHE A 908 53.97 -7.94 -33.30
C PHE A 908 53.71 -9.04 -34.34
N LEU A 909 52.48 -9.54 -34.45
CA LEU A 909 52.12 -10.49 -35.49
C LEU A 909 52.27 -9.84 -36.88
N SER A 910 52.78 -10.61 -37.84
CA SER A 910 52.85 -10.20 -39.25
C SER A 910 51.50 -10.40 -39.95
N TYR A 911 50.80 -11.49 -39.61
CA TYR A 911 49.43 -11.81 -40.02
C TYR A 911 48.76 -12.64 -38.91
N VAL A 912 47.44 -12.77 -38.95
CA VAL A 912 46.66 -13.66 -38.06
C VAL A 912 46.35 -14.92 -38.84
N SER A 913 46.77 -16.08 -38.34
CA SER A 913 46.46 -17.40 -38.95
C SER A 913 45.22 -18.02 -38.33
N ASP A 914 44.76 -19.13 -38.90
CA ASP A 914 43.64 -19.91 -38.34
C ASP A 914 43.95 -20.43 -36.93
N ASP A 915 45.23 -20.73 -36.62
CA ASP A 915 45.67 -21.16 -35.28
C ASP A 915 45.56 -20.05 -34.21
N ASP A 916 45.49 -18.79 -34.62
CA ASP A 916 45.26 -17.65 -33.73
C ASP A 916 43.75 -17.41 -33.46
N ILE A 917 42.86 -18.11 -34.17
CA ILE A 917 41.41 -17.99 -34.04
C ILE A 917 40.87 -19.19 -33.27
N ILE A 918 40.66 -18.99 -31.96
CA ILE A 918 40.29 -20.10 -31.05
C ILE A 918 38.81 -20.52 -31.10
N CYS A 919 37.98 -19.86 -31.91
CA CYS A 919 36.57 -20.19 -32.12
C CYS A 919 36.05 -19.49 -33.38
N PRO A 920 34.98 -20.00 -34.03
CA PRO A 920 34.44 -19.42 -35.27
C PRO A 920 34.08 -17.94 -35.13
N ASP A 921 34.56 -17.10 -36.06
CA ASP A 921 34.28 -15.66 -36.06
C ASP A 921 32.85 -15.38 -36.53
N VAL A 922 32.01 -14.89 -35.63
CA VAL A 922 30.60 -14.54 -35.89
C VAL A 922 30.33 -13.04 -35.81
N CYS A 923 31.35 -12.18 -35.86
CA CYS A 923 31.16 -10.72 -35.69
C CYS A 923 30.18 -10.13 -36.72
N ASP A 924 30.34 -10.47 -38.01
CA ASP A 924 29.50 -9.94 -39.09
C ASP A 924 28.04 -10.43 -38.95
N GLN A 925 27.85 -11.71 -38.64
CA GLN A 925 26.54 -12.33 -38.46
C GLN A 925 25.68 -11.63 -37.41
N TYR A 926 26.29 -11.10 -36.35
CA TYR A 926 25.60 -10.46 -35.23
C TYR A 926 25.88 -8.95 -35.11
N TYR A 927 26.38 -8.33 -36.17
CA TYR A 927 26.58 -6.88 -36.32
C TYR A 927 27.61 -6.26 -35.34
N TRP A 928 28.59 -7.05 -34.90
CA TRP A 928 29.70 -6.59 -34.05
C TRP A 928 30.97 -6.22 -34.84
N GLU A 929 30.97 -6.45 -36.14
CA GLU A 929 32.11 -6.14 -37.02
C GLU A 929 32.40 -4.63 -37.09
N ILE A 930 33.67 -4.27 -36.94
CA ILE A 930 34.18 -2.92 -37.19
C ILE A 930 35.50 -3.06 -37.94
N ALA A 931 35.68 -2.33 -39.05
CA ALA A 931 36.90 -2.42 -39.86
C ALA A 931 38.22 -2.26 -39.06
N ALA A 932 38.22 -1.45 -38.01
CA ALA A 932 39.38 -1.26 -37.14
C ALA A 932 39.77 -2.53 -36.36
N PHE A 933 38.84 -3.45 -36.09
CA PHE A 933 39.07 -4.71 -35.36
C PHE A 933 40.08 -5.62 -36.05
N LYS A 934 40.22 -5.52 -37.37
CA LYS A 934 41.22 -6.30 -38.12
C LYS A 934 42.64 -5.70 -38.07
N THR A 935 42.84 -4.57 -37.38
CA THR A 935 44.16 -3.92 -37.23
C THR A 935 45.00 -4.59 -36.13
N ILE A 936 45.93 -5.47 -36.51
CA ILE A 936 46.82 -6.21 -35.58
C ILE A 936 47.53 -5.29 -34.57
N LYS A 937 48.11 -4.17 -35.03
CA LYS A 937 48.83 -3.22 -34.15
C LYS A 937 47.97 -2.60 -33.05
N LYS A 938 46.65 -2.65 -33.19
CA LYS A 938 45.67 -2.16 -32.19
C LYS A 938 44.99 -3.31 -31.44
N GLY A 939 45.41 -4.55 -31.68
CA GLY A 939 44.79 -5.79 -31.20
C GLY A 939 43.77 -6.30 -32.19
N TYR A 940 44.06 -7.42 -32.85
CA TYR A 940 43.08 -8.05 -33.74
C TYR A 940 41.90 -8.59 -32.93
N VAL A 941 40.68 -8.31 -33.36
CA VAL A 941 39.44 -8.68 -32.68
C VAL A 941 38.53 -9.52 -33.58
N TYR A 942 37.93 -10.54 -32.98
CA TYR A 942 36.90 -11.40 -33.57
C TYR A 942 35.86 -11.78 -32.50
N CYS A 943 34.73 -12.34 -32.91
CA CYS A 943 33.60 -12.63 -32.02
C CYS A 943 33.28 -14.11 -32.04
N CYS A 944 32.88 -14.65 -30.91
CA CYS A 944 32.46 -16.04 -30.82
C CYS A 944 31.12 -16.17 -30.11
N GLU A 945 30.39 -17.22 -30.45
CA GLU A 945 29.36 -17.73 -29.55
C GLU A 945 30.01 -18.13 -28.23
N VAL A 946 29.35 -17.79 -27.12
CA VAL A 946 29.95 -17.98 -25.79
C VAL A 946 30.21 -19.46 -25.48
N GLN A 947 29.38 -20.37 -26.01
CA GLN A 947 29.53 -21.79 -25.79
C GLN A 947 30.75 -22.36 -26.54
N GLU A 948 31.02 -21.89 -27.76
CA GLU A 948 32.22 -22.26 -28.53
C GLU A 948 33.49 -21.79 -27.83
N LEU A 949 33.52 -20.53 -27.38
CA LEU A 949 34.67 -20.03 -26.62
C LEU A 949 34.90 -20.82 -25.32
N LYS A 950 33.83 -21.21 -24.63
CA LYS A 950 33.91 -21.97 -23.37
C LYS A 950 34.50 -23.38 -23.57
N ASN A 951 34.32 -23.99 -24.75
CA ASN A 951 34.92 -25.29 -25.06
C ASN A 951 36.46 -25.21 -25.06
N VAL A 952 37.03 -24.04 -25.37
CA VAL A 952 38.48 -23.80 -25.39
C VAL A 952 38.98 -23.12 -24.10
N VAL A 953 38.16 -22.26 -23.49
CA VAL A 953 38.52 -21.49 -22.29
C VAL A 953 37.73 -22.00 -21.08
N PRO A 954 38.24 -23.04 -20.36
CA PRO A 954 37.51 -23.69 -19.26
C PRO A 954 37.37 -22.81 -18.01
N THR A 955 38.06 -21.67 -17.95
CA THR A 955 37.96 -20.71 -16.84
C THR A 955 36.68 -19.88 -16.88
N ILE A 956 36.00 -19.82 -18.02
CA ILE A 956 34.75 -19.07 -18.18
C ILE A 956 33.68 -19.68 -17.24
N PRO A 957 33.00 -18.85 -16.41
CA PRO A 957 31.96 -19.34 -15.51
C PRO A 957 30.76 -19.89 -16.29
N TYR A 958 29.95 -20.72 -15.63
CA TYR A 958 28.68 -21.15 -16.23
C TYR A 958 27.72 -19.97 -16.36
N LEU A 959 27.22 -19.75 -17.58
CA LEU A 959 26.19 -18.77 -17.92
C LEU A 959 25.02 -19.49 -18.58
N ASN A 960 23.79 -19.15 -18.20
CA ASN A 960 22.57 -19.72 -18.79
C ASN A 960 22.22 -18.96 -20.07
N ILE A 961 22.78 -19.40 -21.20
CA ILE A 961 22.64 -18.73 -22.51
C ILE A 961 21.62 -19.50 -23.37
N ARG A 962 20.73 -18.77 -24.03
CA ARG A 962 19.68 -19.29 -24.93
C ARG A 962 19.74 -18.71 -26.35
N GLY A 963 20.63 -17.75 -26.60
CA GLY A 963 20.78 -17.09 -27.89
C GLY A 963 22.04 -16.22 -27.95
N VAL A 964 22.32 -15.65 -29.13
CA VAL A 964 23.48 -14.80 -29.36
C VAL A 964 23.08 -13.33 -29.33
N LEU A 965 23.83 -12.50 -28.62
CA LEU A 965 23.53 -11.08 -28.46
C LEU A 965 24.02 -10.28 -29.67
N SER A 966 23.10 -9.59 -30.36
CA SER A 966 23.42 -8.67 -31.47
C SER A 966 23.64 -7.22 -31.00
N ALA A 967 24.38 -6.42 -31.77
CA ALA A 967 24.77 -5.04 -31.43
C ALA A 967 23.71 -3.94 -31.67
#